data_AF-A0AAW1RQE1-F1
#
_entry.id   AF-A0AAW1RQE1-F1
#
_cell.length_a   1.000
_cell.length_b   1.000
_cell.length_c   1.000
_cell.angle_alpha   90.00
_cell.angle_beta   90.00
_cell.angle_gamma   90.00
#
_symmetry.space_group_name_H-M   'P 1'
#
loop_
_entity.id
_entity.type
_entity.pdbx_description
1 polymer ?
#
loop_
_entity_poly.entity_id
_entity_poly.type
_entity_poly.pdbx_seq_one_letter_code
_entity_poly.pdbx_strand_id
1 'polypeptide(L)'
;MFGRRILGGQPDSFKVTLGYQVAELDSPRYAPTARLHKDEDQYLGPEERHFETSDVQWTEYDTELSVLERLRLSSVVPPQFEEVVAVRLQPLGADYPTGGMVRASAPTNEVEVRLEVAQIRPQLRRMELSRMSTSGSAQQHVLSAIMREVDLEGVTRLKCAEGLTRIWDDTPGDRLASLRVLNLNHCGLTSLPPTLGSLTNLRELRLAHNRLSGLPKEIGSLKRLQKLDADHNQLAAIPVDLRYCSDLRIISLESNRLTTPVLDLRPLSQLRSLQLYGNPLEFLMELSPCTALRHLSLANVRMSADPTFMKCEVEVVATSYMGRTNKLSALFAIIFRRSACQHPLLAGALGRIAEDPLNCATISKESGAVQQLILMALSDHEVVVEQACKTLCLLGTHNSITTNEIIESNVLSAMLTLISAKKHKSQLAGLRVIGALALTSDAAAAKLLTPRLEELLMDMVRSHADDVKAAAMDTIGNLAFCKANRSTLSGLRGLHDRLCLLSASQPGVIHQSVRMAAIRSLAILGENEHVAQAVGRPSTTGRGIRILSMDGGGMKGIAIIRLLRQLESRTGRRIHELFDLICGTSTGGILAVALALRHFTLDECEQIYRTLGQRVFSKPLKPVEEKEGWRESLYRAYKSSQQSMRVAVYGCKHDAVMFEVLLKQFCHFDAEGCSVDRMIDTAALGRPKCFVVATLASMTPANAFLFRNYEHPRDPAPTPVPLDIPRGSSKHEVWQAVRASSAAPYYLDDFLCGSD
;
A
#
# COMPACT_ATOMS: atom_id res chain seq x y z
N MET A 1 23.93 -70.92 -16.06
CA MET A 1 24.51 -70.29 -14.85
C MET A 1 24.59 -68.78 -15.08
N PHE A 2 24.01 -68.02 -14.15
CA PHE A 2 24.14 -66.56 -13.93
C PHE A 2 23.58 -65.57 -14.97
N GLY A 3 22.27 -65.33 -14.89
CA GLY A 3 21.68 -64.05 -15.26
C GLY A 3 21.84 -63.04 -14.12
N ARG A 4 22.62 -61.97 -14.34
CA ARG A 4 22.77 -60.84 -13.42
C ARG A 4 21.46 -60.03 -13.37
N ARG A 5 20.71 -60.16 -12.28
CA ARG A 5 19.76 -59.13 -11.84
C ARG A 5 20.57 -57.94 -11.31
N ILE A 6 20.46 -56.79 -11.97
CA ILE A 6 20.86 -55.51 -11.38
C ILE A 6 19.74 -55.15 -10.39
N LEU A 7 19.91 -55.54 -9.13
CA LEU A 7 19.17 -55.01 -7.98
C LEU A 7 19.99 -53.83 -7.46
N GLY A 8 19.49 -52.61 -7.66
CA GLY A 8 20.15 -51.37 -7.27
C GLY A 8 19.17 -50.31 -6.81
N GLY A 9 18.12 -50.70 -6.08
CA GLY A 9 17.41 -49.76 -5.21
C GLY A 9 18.22 -49.60 -3.93
N GLN A 10 18.50 -48.37 -3.51
CA GLN A 10 19.04 -48.14 -2.16
C GLN A 10 17.99 -48.61 -1.14
N PRO A 11 18.40 -49.35 -0.09
CA PRO A 11 17.47 -49.78 0.94
C PRO A 11 16.83 -48.58 1.64
N ASP A 12 15.56 -48.73 2.00
CA ASP A 12 14.88 -47.71 2.79
C ASP A 12 15.64 -47.51 4.11
N SER A 13 15.96 -46.26 4.43
CA SER A 13 16.62 -45.87 5.67
C SER A 13 15.77 -44.86 6.43
N PHE A 14 15.71 -45.05 7.75
CA PHE A 14 14.96 -44.23 8.69
C PHE A 14 15.88 -43.73 9.79
N LYS A 15 15.55 -42.56 10.34
CA LYS A 15 16.31 -41.90 11.40
C LYS A 15 15.35 -41.31 12.43
N VAL A 16 15.53 -41.71 13.70
CA VAL A 16 14.95 -41.04 14.87
C VAL A 16 16.01 -40.14 15.47
N THR A 17 15.66 -38.88 15.74
CA THR A 17 16.48 -37.93 16.51
C THR A 17 15.75 -37.61 17.80
N LEU A 18 16.38 -37.90 18.94
CA LEU A 18 15.87 -37.58 20.27
C LEU A 18 16.62 -36.37 20.81
N GLY A 19 15.91 -35.35 21.28
CA GLY A 19 16.49 -34.13 21.83
C GLY A 19 16.16 -33.96 23.31
N TYR A 20 17.21 -33.84 24.12
CA TYR A 20 17.14 -33.75 25.57
C TYR A 20 17.41 -32.32 26.04
N GLN A 21 16.72 -31.91 27.10
CA GLN A 21 16.91 -30.60 27.73
C GLN A 21 16.89 -30.72 29.25
N VAL A 22 17.83 -30.05 29.91
CA VAL A 22 17.90 -29.91 31.37
C VAL A 22 16.74 -29.02 31.83
N ALA A 23 16.03 -29.42 32.89
CA ALA A 23 14.98 -28.58 33.46
C ALA A 23 15.63 -27.33 34.09
N GLU A 24 15.39 -26.14 33.52
CA GLU A 24 15.84 -24.89 34.12
C GLU A 24 15.23 -24.74 35.53
N LEU A 25 16.07 -24.57 36.55
CA LEU A 25 15.65 -24.10 37.87
C LEU A 25 15.19 -22.64 37.70
N ASP A 26 13.91 -22.39 37.99
CA ASP A 26 13.25 -21.07 37.94
C ASP A 26 14.19 -19.95 38.41
N SER A 27 14.74 -19.19 37.46
CA SER A 27 15.43 -17.94 37.75
C SER A 27 14.89 -16.84 36.83
N PRO A 28 14.47 -15.69 37.39
CA PRO A 28 13.99 -14.59 36.57
C PRO A 28 15.22 -13.88 36.00
N ARG A 29 15.19 -13.44 34.74
CA ARG A 29 15.51 -12.05 34.32
C ARG A 29 15.62 -11.85 32.80
N TYR A 30 14.99 -10.74 32.41
CA TYR A 30 15.34 -9.74 31.39
C TYR A 30 15.48 -10.15 29.91
N ALA A 31 14.50 -9.66 29.14
CA ALA A 31 14.54 -9.56 27.69
C ALA A 31 15.60 -8.54 27.20
N PRO A 32 16.29 -8.83 26.09
CA PRO A 32 16.91 -7.81 25.26
C PRO A 32 16.10 -7.53 23.99
N THR A 33 16.09 -6.26 23.64
CA THR A 33 15.46 -5.62 22.49
C THR A 33 16.05 -6.00 21.13
N ALA A 34 15.14 -6.30 20.18
CA ALA A 34 15.15 -6.08 18.72
C ALA A 34 16.48 -5.97 17.93
N ARG A 35 16.56 -6.71 16.81
CA ARG A 35 16.71 -6.17 15.44
C ARG A 35 16.35 -7.20 14.37
N LEU A 36 15.59 -6.73 13.39
CA LEU A 36 15.09 -7.44 12.21
C LEU A 36 16.23 -7.77 11.23
N HIS A 37 16.27 -9.00 10.73
CA HIS A 37 16.42 -9.28 9.30
C HIS A 37 16.00 -10.72 8.96
N LYS A 38 15.59 -10.83 7.69
CA LYS A 38 15.07 -11.97 6.93
C LYS A 38 15.69 -13.31 7.31
N ASP A 39 14.84 -14.29 7.57
CA ASP A 39 14.80 -15.60 6.89
C ASP A 39 13.81 -16.52 7.60
N GLU A 40 13.31 -17.50 6.86
CA GLU A 40 12.37 -18.53 7.26
C GLU A 40 12.87 -19.29 8.50
N ASP A 41 12.55 -18.81 9.72
CA ASP A 41 12.59 -19.58 11.00
C ASP A 41 12.29 -18.74 12.26
N GLN A 42 11.81 -17.49 12.18
CA GLN A 42 11.63 -16.63 13.36
C GLN A 42 10.20 -16.62 13.95
N TYR A 43 9.82 -17.70 14.63
CA TYR A 43 8.98 -17.66 15.84
C TYR A 43 9.44 -18.74 16.82
N LEU A 44 10.74 -18.87 16.85
CA LEU A 44 11.52 -19.64 17.77
C LEU A 44 11.68 -18.74 19.03
N GLY A 45 11.02 -19.11 20.13
CA GLY A 45 11.07 -18.36 21.40
C GLY A 45 12.46 -18.46 22.04
N PRO A 46 12.83 -17.62 23.01
CA PRO A 46 14.18 -17.65 23.61
C PRO A 46 14.55 -18.96 24.36
N GLU A 47 13.63 -19.93 24.55
CA GLU A 47 13.84 -21.23 25.23
C GLU A 47 14.79 -22.23 24.49
N GLU A 48 15.56 -21.79 23.49
CA GLU A 48 15.75 -22.63 22.29
C GLU A 48 17.15 -23.04 21.84
N ARG A 49 18.22 -22.80 22.60
CA ARG A 49 19.54 -22.98 21.99
C ARG A 49 20.30 -24.27 22.27
N HIS A 50 19.86 -25.16 23.15
CA HIS A 50 20.68 -26.33 23.50
C HIS A 50 19.79 -27.56 23.75
N PHE A 51 19.51 -28.32 22.67
CA PHE A 51 19.10 -29.73 22.81
C PHE A 51 20.32 -30.58 22.56
N GLU A 52 20.68 -31.43 23.51
CA GLU A 52 21.61 -32.50 23.22
C GLU A 52 20.86 -33.59 22.43
N THR A 53 21.38 -33.98 21.27
CA THR A 53 20.68 -34.87 20.34
C THR A 53 21.33 -36.24 20.27
N SER A 54 20.52 -37.30 20.34
CA SER A 54 20.94 -38.66 20.00
C SER A 54 20.19 -39.15 18.77
N ASP A 55 20.92 -39.72 17.82
CA ASP A 55 20.37 -40.21 16.55
C ASP A 55 20.41 -41.75 16.50
N VAL A 56 19.27 -42.36 16.16
CA VAL A 56 19.18 -43.81 15.89
C VAL A 56 18.71 -44.01 14.45
N GLN A 57 19.55 -44.68 13.66
CA GLN A 57 19.26 -44.99 12.26
C GLN A 57 19.07 -46.49 12.06
N TRP A 58 18.16 -46.85 11.18
CA TRP A 58 17.93 -48.23 10.77
C TRP A 58 17.47 -48.32 9.31
N THR A 59 17.52 -49.53 8.77
CA THR A 59 17.20 -49.85 7.39
C THR A 59 16.13 -50.95 7.33
N GLU A 60 15.66 -51.26 6.12
CA GLU A 60 14.70 -52.34 5.89
C GLU A 60 15.15 -53.73 6.41
N TYR A 61 16.45 -53.93 6.58
CA TYR A 61 17.05 -55.19 7.05
C TYR A 61 17.11 -55.33 8.57
N ASP A 62 16.88 -54.25 9.32
CA ASP A 62 16.91 -54.25 10.78
C ASP A 62 15.60 -54.82 11.35
N THR A 63 15.69 -55.73 12.32
CA THR A 63 14.51 -56.27 13.02
C THR A 63 13.98 -55.27 14.05
N GLU A 64 12.67 -55.28 14.30
CA GLU A 64 12.00 -54.43 15.29
C GLU A 64 12.71 -54.42 16.65
N LEU A 65 13.05 -55.61 17.17
CA LEU A 65 13.75 -55.77 18.44
C LEU A 65 15.12 -55.08 18.45
N SER A 66 15.90 -55.19 17.37
CA SER A 66 17.22 -54.56 17.26
C SER A 66 17.16 -53.03 17.23
N VAL A 67 16.06 -52.47 16.71
CA VAL A 67 15.83 -51.02 16.66
C VAL A 67 15.38 -50.52 18.03
N LEU A 68 14.47 -51.25 18.68
CA LEU A 68 14.00 -50.93 20.03
C LEU A 68 15.11 -51.03 21.08
N GLU A 69 16.00 -52.01 20.99
CA GLU A 69 17.16 -52.11 21.89
C GLU A 69 18.11 -50.92 21.72
N ARG A 70 18.42 -50.52 20.48
CA ARG A 70 19.23 -49.32 20.20
C ARG A 70 18.57 -48.05 20.74
N LEU A 71 17.25 -47.94 20.61
CA LEU A 71 16.49 -46.81 21.17
C LEU A 71 16.48 -46.80 22.69
N ARG A 72 16.30 -47.96 23.34
CA ARG A 72 16.40 -48.10 24.80
C ARG A 72 17.79 -47.70 25.31
N LEU A 73 18.85 -48.12 24.61
CA LEU A 73 20.21 -47.72 24.98
C LEU A 73 20.42 -46.21 24.82
N SER A 74 19.88 -45.62 23.75
CA SER A 74 19.94 -44.15 23.56
C SER A 74 19.04 -43.36 24.51
N SER A 75 17.94 -43.95 25.01
CA SER A 75 17.02 -43.28 25.94
C SER A 75 17.43 -43.41 27.41
N VAL A 76 18.18 -44.46 27.75
CA VAL A 76 18.69 -44.73 29.11
C VAL A 76 20.02 -44.02 29.37
N VAL A 77 20.81 -43.71 28.33
CA VAL A 77 22.05 -42.93 28.45
C VAL A 77 21.81 -41.54 27.88
N PRO A 78 21.25 -40.59 28.67
CA PRO A 78 21.24 -39.21 28.24
C PRO A 78 22.69 -38.75 28.02
N PRO A 79 22.92 -37.82 27.08
CA PRO A 79 24.16 -37.04 27.06
C PRO A 79 24.37 -36.39 28.45
N GLN A 80 25.65 -36.20 28.80
CA GLN A 80 26.22 -36.18 30.16
C GLN A 80 25.37 -35.48 31.25
N PHE A 81 25.35 -36.03 32.47
CA PHE A 81 24.74 -35.36 33.63
C PHE A 81 25.41 -33.99 33.85
N GLU A 82 24.63 -32.91 33.90
CA GLU A 82 25.12 -31.64 34.43
C GLU A 82 25.01 -31.65 35.96
N GLU A 83 26.15 -31.56 36.65
CA GLU A 83 26.19 -31.28 38.08
C GLU A 83 25.89 -29.80 38.30
N VAL A 84 24.67 -29.50 38.77
CA VAL A 84 24.28 -28.12 39.08
C VAL A 84 24.35 -27.95 40.60
N VAL A 85 25.11 -26.95 41.05
CA VAL A 85 25.14 -26.55 42.46
C VAL A 85 23.91 -25.67 42.70
N ALA A 86 22.86 -26.24 43.28
CA ALA A 86 21.69 -25.49 43.70
C ALA A 86 22.00 -24.77 45.02
N VAL A 87 21.95 -23.43 44.99
CA VAL A 87 22.14 -22.60 46.17
C VAL A 87 20.77 -22.34 46.80
N ARG A 88 20.46 -23.03 47.90
CA ARG A 88 19.26 -22.75 48.70
C ARG A 88 19.62 -21.83 49.85
N LEU A 89 18.94 -20.69 49.89
CA LEU A 89 19.07 -19.69 50.94
C LEU A 89 17.92 -19.87 51.93
N GLN A 90 18.22 -20.23 53.18
CA GLN A 90 17.22 -20.27 54.26
C GLN A 90 17.63 -19.37 55.44
N PRO A 91 16.69 -18.78 56.20
CA PRO A 91 17.03 -18.06 57.43
C PRO A 91 17.64 -19.02 58.46
N LEU A 92 18.73 -18.62 59.12
CA LEU A 92 19.42 -19.44 60.11
C LEU A 92 18.47 -19.78 61.29
N GLY A 93 18.18 -21.07 61.52
CA GLY A 93 17.39 -21.56 62.67
C GLY A 93 15.95 -22.05 62.39
N ALA A 94 15.53 -22.16 61.13
CA ALA A 94 14.19 -22.68 60.78
C ALA A 94 14.20 -24.21 60.58
N ASP A 95 14.17 -24.99 61.66
CA ASP A 95 13.72 -26.39 61.59
C ASP A 95 12.19 -26.41 61.59
N TYR A 96 11.57 -26.74 60.46
CA TYR A 96 10.14 -27.06 60.42
C TYR A 96 9.95 -28.59 60.49
N PRO A 97 9.39 -29.15 61.57
CA PRO A 97 8.75 -30.45 61.46
C PRO A 97 7.42 -30.28 60.71
N THR A 98 7.12 -31.27 59.89
CA THR A 98 5.89 -31.38 59.10
C THR A 98 4.64 -31.21 59.96
N GLY A 99 3.90 -30.13 59.73
CA GLY A 99 2.52 -29.94 60.20
C GLY A 99 2.35 -29.04 61.43
N GLY A 100 2.12 -27.75 61.19
CA GLY A 100 1.63 -26.81 62.22
C GLY A 100 1.99 -25.35 61.92
N MET A 101 0.99 -24.45 61.97
CA MET A 101 1.17 -23.00 61.78
C MET A 101 2.20 -22.42 62.76
N VAL A 102 3.17 -21.65 62.25
CA VAL A 102 4.07 -20.83 63.08
C VAL A 102 3.96 -19.37 62.69
N ARG A 103 3.74 -18.51 63.70
CA ARG A 103 3.73 -17.04 63.61
C ARG A 103 5.14 -16.51 63.30
N ALA A 104 5.21 -15.54 62.41
CA ALA A 104 6.44 -14.84 62.03
C ALA A 104 7.16 -14.24 63.25
N SER A 105 8.43 -14.59 63.41
CA SER A 105 9.39 -13.84 64.25
C SER A 105 10.42 -13.15 63.33
N ALA A 106 11.00 -12.06 63.84
CA ALA A 106 11.72 -11.02 63.11
C ALA A 106 12.84 -11.52 62.17
N PRO A 107 13.15 -10.78 61.07
CA PRO A 107 14.14 -11.21 60.08
C PRO A 107 15.53 -11.18 60.70
N THR A 108 16.15 -12.35 60.87
CA THR A 108 17.58 -12.45 61.07
C THR A 108 18.26 -12.13 59.73
N ASN A 109 19.23 -11.21 59.73
CA ASN A 109 20.06 -10.89 58.55
C ASN A 109 21.08 -11.99 58.21
N GLU A 110 21.01 -13.13 58.88
CA GLU A 110 21.90 -14.27 58.69
C GLU A 110 21.16 -15.37 57.93
N VAL A 111 21.64 -15.64 56.73
CA VAL A 111 21.09 -16.63 55.79
C VAL A 111 22.03 -17.83 55.74
N GLU A 112 21.52 -19.00 56.06
CA GLU A 112 22.22 -20.27 55.84
C GLU A 112 22.22 -20.55 54.34
N VAL A 113 23.42 -20.61 53.75
CA VAL A 113 23.62 -20.97 52.36
C VAL A 113 23.88 -22.48 52.30
N ARG A 114 22.87 -23.26 51.92
CA ARG A 114 23.05 -24.69 51.64
C ARG A 114 23.34 -24.87 50.16
N LEU A 115 24.54 -25.38 49.88
CA LEU A 115 24.99 -25.77 48.55
C LEU A 115 24.65 -27.26 48.38
N GLU A 116 23.58 -27.56 47.66
CA GLU A 116 23.22 -28.93 47.30
C GLU A 116 23.69 -29.19 45.87
N VAL A 117 24.56 -30.18 45.69
CA VAL A 117 24.90 -30.68 44.35
C VAL A 117 23.72 -31.53 43.87
N ALA A 118 22.91 -30.98 42.98
CA ALA A 118 21.77 -31.66 42.40
C ALA A 118 22.15 -32.17 41.01
N GLN A 119 22.05 -33.48 40.79
CA GLN A 119 22.16 -34.07 39.46
C GLN A 119 20.81 -33.88 38.75
N ILE A 120 20.74 -32.97 37.78
CA ILE A 120 19.52 -32.78 37.00
C ILE A 120 19.55 -33.76 35.83
N ARG A 121 18.54 -34.63 35.76
CA ARG A 121 18.38 -35.54 34.62
C ARG A 121 17.76 -34.77 33.46
N PRO A 122 18.41 -34.70 32.28
CA PRO A 122 17.82 -34.07 31.13
C PRO A 122 16.63 -34.90 30.64
N GLN A 123 15.50 -34.24 30.36
CA GLN A 123 14.27 -34.91 29.93
C GLN A 123 14.15 -34.87 28.41
N LEU A 124 13.55 -35.91 27.83
CA LEU A 124 13.25 -35.94 26.41
C LEU A 124 12.18 -34.89 26.10
N ARG A 125 12.53 -33.89 25.29
CA ARG A 125 11.65 -32.76 24.92
C ARG A 125 11.33 -32.70 23.43
N ARG A 126 12.19 -33.26 22.58
CA ARG A 126 12.04 -33.25 21.12
C ARG A 126 12.22 -34.66 20.57
N MET A 127 11.37 -35.03 19.63
CA MET A 127 11.50 -36.26 18.86
C MET A 127 11.26 -35.96 17.38
N GLU A 128 12.19 -36.37 16.51
CA GLU A 128 12.04 -36.24 15.06
C GLU A 128 12.19 -37.59 14.39
N LEU A 129 11.27 -37.88 13.48
CA LEU A 129 11.26 -39.09 12.67
C LEU A 129 11.44 -38.64 11.23
N SER A 130 12.52 -39.08 10.61
CA SER A 130 12.85 -38.75 9.24
C SER A 130 13.08 -40.01 8.42
N ARG A 131 12.60 -39.98 7.18
CA ARG A 131 12.83 -41.01 6.19
C ARG A 131 13.91 -40.49 5.23
N MET A 132 14.95 -41.28 4.99
CA MET A 132 16.12 -40.86 4.21
C MET A 132 16.12 -41.41 2.76
N SER A 133 15.13 -42.23 2.37
CA SER A 133 14.95 -42.75 0.99
C SER A 133 13.50 -42.62 0.51
N THR A 134 13.26 -42.44 -0.79
CA THR A 134 11.95 -42.11 -1.38
C THR A 134 11.25 -43.27 -2.12
N SER A 135 11.83 -44.48 -2.14
CA SER A 135 11.44 -45.53 -3.11
C SER A 135 10.71 -46.76 -2.59
N GLY A 136 10.59 -47.00 -1.27
CA GLY A 136 9.93 -48.22 -0.73
C GLY A 136 8.67 -48.01 0.12
N SER A 137 8.09 -49.11 0.61
CA SER A 137 6.90 -49.10 1.49
C SER A 137 7.29 -48.96 2.97
N ALA A 138 6.64 -48.06 3.70
CA ALA A 138 6.95 -47.75 5.10
C ALA A 138 6.94 -48.98 6.03
N GLN A 139 7.99 -49.14 6.84
CA GLN A 139 8.03 -50.07 7.98
C GLN A 139 7.15 -49.56 9.14
N GLN A 140 5.83 -49.53 8.94
CA GLN A 140 4.86 -48.95 9.87
C GLN A 140 4.88 -49.63 11.26
N HIS A 141 5.17 -50.93 11.32
CA HIS A 141 5.19 -51.70 12.56
C HIS A 141 6.34 -51.31 13.51
N VAL A 142 7.53 -51.02 12.97
CA VAL A 142 8.67 -50.58 13.78
C VAL A 142 8.39 -49.20 14.38
N LEU A 143 7.86 -48.28 13.57
CA LEU A 143 7.54 -46.92 14.01
C LEU A 143 6.40 -46.88 15.04
N SER A 144 5.39 -47.77 14.92
CA SER A 144 4.33 -47.88 15.93
C SER A 144 4.85 -48.47 17.24
N ALA A 145 5.76 -49.44 17.19
CA ALA A 145 6.42 -49.98 18.37
C ALA A 145 7.26 -48.91 19.09
N ILE A 146 7.98 -48.06 18.33
CA ILE A 146 8.75 -46.93 18.89
C ILE A 146 7.84 -45.97 19.67
N MET A 147 6.69 -45.59 19.12
CA MET A 147 5.72 -44.72 19.82
C MET A 147 5.11 -45.36 21.07
N ARG A 148 5.05 -46.70 21.11
CA ARG A 148 4.55 -47.44 22.28
C ARG A 148 5.60 -47.55 23.38
N GLU A 149 6.86 -47.75 23.04
CA GLU A 149 7.94 -48.05 23.97
C GLU A 149 8.67 -46.80 24.53
N VAL A 150 8.68 -45.69 23.78
CA VAL A 150 9.32 -44.44 24.24
C VAL A 150 8.40 -43.66 25.18
N ASP A 151 8.90 -43.17 26.30
CA ASP A 151 8.15 -42.26 27.16
C ASP A 151 8.00 -40.89 26.48
N LEU A 152 6.75 -40.52 26.18
CA LEU A 152 6.39 -39.31 25.45
C LEU A 152 5.77 -38.23 26.35
N GLU A 153 5.56 -38.50 27.64
CA GLU A 153 4.86 -37.57 28.55
C GLU A 153 5.57 -36.22 28.65
N GLY A 154 6.90 -36.19 28.50
CA GLY A 154 7.72 -34.98 28.52
C GLY A 154 7.90 -34.28 27.17
N VAL A 155 7.52 -34.90 26.06
CA VAL A 155 7.83 -34.43 24.71
C VAL A 155 6.97 -33.23 24.34
N THR A 156 7.62 -32.11 24.01
CA THR A 156 6.97 -30.86 23.62
C THR A 156 7.00 -30.62 22.11
N ARG A 157 7.92 -31.26 21.39
CA ARG A 157 8.09 -31.12 19.94
C ARG A 157 8.18 -32.48 19.25
N LEU A 158 7.28 -32.72 18.31
CA LEU A 158 7.25 -33.95 17.52
C LEU A 158 7.23 -33.60 16.03
N LYS A 159 8.19 -34.16 15.28
CA LYS A 159 8.24 -34.08 13.82
C LYS A 159 8.14 -35.47 13.23
N CYS A 160 7.25 -35.64 12.25
CA CYS A 160 7.05 -36.89 11.54
C CYS A 160 7.33 -36.73 10.04
N ALA A 161 7.79 -37.80 9.40
CA ALA A 161 7.90 -37.97 7.96
C ALA A 161 6.78 -38.88 7.37
N GLU A 162 6.80 -39.06 6.06
CA GLU A 162 5.80 -39.82 5.28
C GLU A 162 5.49 -41.22 5.84
N GLY A 163 4.20 -41.52 6.00
CA GLY A 163 3.69 -42.86 6.37
C GLY A 163 3.45 -43.13 7.87
N LEU A 164 3.64 -42.14 8.75
CA LEU A 164 3.56 -42.26 10.23
C LEU A 164 2.14 -42.14 10.84
N THR A 165 1.09 -42.24 10.04
CA THR A 165 -0.20 -41.60 10.40
C THR A 165 -1.21 -42.53 11.01
N ARG A 166 -1.11 -43.81 10.65
CA ARG A 166 -1.79 -44.90 11.37
C ARG A 166 -1.29 -45.07 12.79
N ILE A 167 -0.08 -44.60 13.10
CA ILE A 167 0.47 -44.71 14.44
C ILE A 167 -0.32 -43.82 15.38
N TRP A 168 -0.74 -42.64 14.92
CA TRP A 168 -1.55 -41.69 15.67
C TRP A 168 -2.97 -42.22 15.94
N ASP A 169 -3.51 -43.07 15.07
CA ASP A 169 -4.80 -43.74 15.30
C ASP A 169 -4.72 -44.69 16.51
N ASP A 170 -3.57 -45.33 16.71
CA ASP A 170 -3.30 -46.32 17.76
C ASP A 170 -2.60 -45.74 19.01
N THR A 171 -2.10 -44.50 18.98
CA THR A 171 -1.47 -43.87 20.15
C THR A 171 -2.52 -43.13 20.97
N PRO A 172 -2.73 -43.48 22.26
CA PRO A 172 -3.64 -42.74 23.10
C PRO A 172 -3.15 -41.31 23.27
N GLY A 173 -4.03 -40.35 23.00
CA GLY A 173 -3.73 -38.92 23.01
C GLY A 173 -3.14 -38.40 24.32
N ASP A 174 -3.45 -39.08 25.43
CA ASP A 174 -2.95 -38.76 26.77
C ASP A 174 -1.42 -38.81 26.87
N ARG A 175 -0.75 -39.67 26.08
CA ARG A 175 0.72 -39.77 26.05
C ARG A 175 1.41 -38.57 25.41
N LEU A 176 0.67 -37.77 24.65
CA LEU A 176 1.16 -36.59 23.95
C LEU A 176 0.55 -35.30 24.51
N ALA A 177 -0.01 -35.36 25.72
CA ALA A 177 -0.67 -34.22 26.35
C ALA A 177 0.25 -33.00 26.55
N SER A 178 1.57 -33.20 26.69
CA SER A 178 2.56 -32.12 26.83
C SER A 178 2.99 -31.48 25.51
N LEU A 179 2.53 -31.98 24.37
CA LEU A 179 2.98 -31.56 23.06
C LEU A 179 2.56 -30.10 22.78
N ARG A 180 3.54 -29.28 22.38
CA ARG A 180 3.36 -27.86 22.02
C ARG A 180 3.50 -27.64 20.50
N VAL A 181 4.36 -28.40 19.83
CA VAL A 181 4.62 -28.28 18.38
C VAL A 181 4.50 -29.65 17.73
N LEU A 182 3.61 -29.76 16.74
CA LEU A 182 3.43 -30.95 15.92
C LEU A 182 3.70 -30.60 14.46
N ASN A 183 4.72 -31.22 13.87
CA ASN A 183 5.09 -31.03 12.47
C ASN A 183 4.87 -32.32 11.68
N LEU A 184 3.87 -32.32 10.80
CA LEU A 184 3.50 -33.41 9.90
C LEU A 184 3.61 -32.96 8.43
N ASN A 185 4.53 -32.04 8.11
CA ASN A 185 4.74 -31.60 6.74
C ASN A 185 5.24 -32.77 5.86
N HIS A 186 4.85 -32.80 4.59
CA HIS A 186 5.27 -33.82 3.62
C HIS A 186 4.99 -35.27 4.07
N CYS A 187 3.91 -35.49 4.82
CA CYS A 187 3.57 -36.81 5.36
C CYS A 187 2.66 -37.65 4.46
N GLY A 188 2.22 -37.12 3.31
CA GLY A 188 1.29 -37.79 2.40
C GLY A 188 -0.14 -37.95 2.96
N LEU A 189 -0.53 -37.15 3.97
CA LEU A 189 -1.81 -37.29 4.68
C LEU A 189 -3.02 -37.11 3.78
N THR A 190 -4.02 -37.98 3.90
CA THR A 190 -5.36 -37.78 3.29
C THR A 190 -6.39 -37.25 4.28
N SER A 191 -6.24 -37.57 5.57
CA SER A 191 -7.09 -37.12 6.66
C SER A 191 -6.31 -37.06 7.97
N LEU A 192 -6.83 -36.32 8.95
CA LEU A 192 -6.33 -36.33 10.34
C LEU A 192 -7.35 -37.03 11.26
N PRO A 193 -6.89 -37.81 12.23
CA PRO A 193 -7.78 -38.52 13.15
C PRO A 193 -8.39 -37.61 14.23
N PRO A 194 -9.54 -38.01 14.82
CA PRO A 194 -10.21 -37.25 15.87
C PRO A 194 -9.38 -37.16 17.16
N THR A 195 -8.45 -38.09 17.37
CA THR A 195 -7.52 -38.08 18.52
C THR A 195 -6.63 -36.84 18.55
N LEU A 196 -6.50 -36.09 17.44
CA LEU A 196 -5.84 -34.77 17.42
C LEU A 196 -6.42 -33.82 18.48
N GLY A 197 -7.73 -33.88 18.76
CA GLY A 197 -8.38 -32.99 19.72
C GLY A 197 -7.92 -33.17 21.18
N SER A 198 -7.24 -34.27 21.50
CA SER A 198 -6.67 -34.53 22.84
C SER A 198 -5.47 -33.64 23.18
N LEU A 199 -4.79 -33.08 22.17
CA LEU A 199 -3.57 -32.27 22.33
C LEU A 199 -3.87 -30.85 22.80
N THR A 200 -4.52 -30.70 23.95
CA THR A 200 -5.02 -29.41 24.45
C THR A 200 -3.93 -28.34 24.69
N ASN A 201 -2.66 -28.75 24.80
CA ASN A 201 -1.49 -27.87 24.96
C ASN A 201 -0.81 -27.45 23.65
N LEU A 202 -1.29 -27.94 22.50
CA LEU A 202 -0.68 -27.66 21.22
C LEU A 202 -0.76 -26.18 20.88
N ARG A 203 0.38 -25.59 20.53
CA ARG A 203 0.54 -24.19 20.12
C ARG A 203 0.80 -24.05 18.62
N GLU A 204 1.45 -25.03 18.00
CA GLU A 204 1.77 -24.99 16.57
C GLU A 204 1.48 -26.34 15.91
N LEU A 205 0.70 -26.31 14.83
CA LEU A 205 0.37 -27.46 13.99
C LEU A 205 0.78 -27.16 12.54
N ARG A 206 1.75 -27.93 12.03
CA ARG A 206 2.22 -27.84 10.64
C ARG A 206 1.81 -29.09 9.84
N LEU A 207 1.12 -28.88 8.74
CA LEU A 207 0.48 -29.88 7.88
C LEU A 207 0.76 -29.60 6.39
N ALA A 208 1.73 -28.75 6.07
CA ALA A 208 2.01 -28.32 4.71
C ALA A 208 2.43 -29.49 3.80
N HIS A 209 2.11 -29.38 2.51
CA HIS A 209 2.46 -30.36 1.47
C HIS A 209 1.94 -31.77 1.76
N ASN A 210 0.64 -31.86 2.03
CA ASN A 210 -0.07 -33.12 2.19
C ASN A 210 -1.20 -33.24 1.14
N ARG A 211 -2.08 -34.24 1.28
CA ARG A 211 -3.23 -34.48 0.39
C ARG A 211 -4.55 -34.39 1.17
N LEU A 212 -4.59 -33.56 2.22
CA LEU A 212 -5.76 -33.44 3.10
C LEU A 212 -6.94 -32.87 2.32
N SER A 213 -8.08 -33.56 2.35
CA SER A 213 -9.34 -33.07 1.77
C SER A 213 -10.13 -32.17 2.73
N GLY A 214 -9.91 -32.32 4.03
CA GLY A 214 -10.51 -31.53 5.09
C GLY A 214 -9.76 -31.63 6.41
N LEU A 215 -10.07 -30.73 7.34
CA LEU A 215 -9.60 -30.79 8.74
C LEU A 215 -10.72 -31.30 9.66
N PRO A 216 -10.41 -32.10 10.69
CA PRO A 216 -11.41 -32.65 11.61
C PRO A 216 -12.02 -31.57 12.50
N LYS A 217 -13.28 -31.74 12.93
CA LYS A 217 -13.98 -30.81 13.84
C LYS A 217 -13.27 -30.69 15.20
N GLU A 218 -12.57 -31.76 15.59
CA GLU A 218 -11.83 -31.87 16.84
C GLU A 218 -10.67 -30.85 16.94
N ILE A 219 -10.27 -30.21 15.83
CA ILE A 219 -9.32 -29.08 15.84
C ILE A 219 -9.79 -27.95 16.76
N GLY A 220 -11.11 -27.76 16.92
CA GLY A 220 -11.68 -26.77 17.85
C GLY A 220 -11.37 -27.03 19.33
N SER A 221 -10.90 -28.23 19.69
CA SER A 221 -10.48 -28.56 21.06
C SER A 221 -9.11 -27.97 21.41
N LEU A 222 -8.32 -27.57 20.41
CA LEU A 222 -6.96 -27.05 20.54
C LEU A 222 -6.97 -25.56 20.96
N LYS A 223 -7.49 -25.26 22.15
CA LYS A 223 -7.71 -23.87 22.61
C LYS A 223 -6.45 -23.00 22.67
N ARG A 224 -5.27 -23.63 22.84
CA ARG A 224 -3.95 -22.97 22.92
C ARG A 224 -3.25 -22.84 21.56
N LEU A 225 -3.88 -23.26 20.47
CA LEU A 225 -3.29 -23.24 19.14
C LEU A 225 -3.06 -21.79 18.69
N GLN A 226 -1.81 -21.45 18.39
CA GLN A 226 -1.38 -20.13 17.94
C GLN A 226 -1.07 -20.10 16.45
N LYS A 227 -0.61 -21.22 15.88
CA LYS A 227 -0.26 -21.32 14.46
C LYS A 227 -0.80 -22.60 13.85
N LEU A 228 -1.53 -22.44 12.75
CA LEU A 228 -1.97 -23.51 11.87
C LEU A 228 -1.38 -23.27 10.48
N ASP A 229 -0.59 -24.20 10.00
CA ASP A 229 -0.06 -24.22 8.63
C ASP A 229 -0.57 -25.48 7.94
N ALA A 230 -1.38 -25.34 6.89
CA ALA A 230 -1.85 -26.45 6.06
C ALA A 230 -1.76 -26.11 4.57
N ASP A 231 -0.68 -25.44 4.19
CA ASP A 231 -0.41 -25.05 2.80
C ASP A 231 -0.26 -26.26 1.87
N HIS A 232 -0.53 -26.08 0.58
CA HIS A 232 -0.35 -27.11 -0.46
C HIS A 232 -1.08 -28.43 -0.11
N ASN A 233 -2.38 -28.33 0.16
CA ASN A 233 -3.28 -29.45 0.42
C ASN A 233 -4.46 -29.44 -0.58
N GLN A 234 -5.48 -30.25 -0.35
CA GLN A 234 -6.69 -30.32 -1.17
C GLN A 234 -7.93 -29.89 -0.37
N LEU A 235 -7.74 -29.00 0.62
CA LEU A 235 -8.82 -28.57 1.51
C LEU A 235 -9.92 -27.86 0.73
N ALA A 236 -11.14 -28.37 0.83
CA ALA A 236 -12.33 -27.77 0.20
C ALA A 236 -13.03 -26.75 1.11
N ALA A 237 -12.92 -26.91 2.43
CA ALA A 237 -13.54 -26.03 3.42
C ALA A 237 -12.68 -25.94 4.69
N ILE A 238 -12.90 -24.87 5.45
CA ILE A 238 -12.34 -24.67 6.79
C ILE A 238 -13.39 -25.16 7.81
N PRO A 239 -13.03 -25.98 8.82
CA PRO A 239 -13.99 -26.44 9.81
C PRO A 239 -14.48 -25.28 10.67
N VAL A 240 -15.80 -25.19 10.88
CA VAL A 240 -16.45 -24.12 11.68
C VAL A 240 -15.91 -24.10 13.11
N ASP A 241 -15.52 -25.25 13.64
CA ASP A 241 -14.97 -25.43 14.98
C ASP A 241 -13.61 -24.74 15.18
N LEU A 242 -12.90 -24.34 14.11
CA LEU A 242 -11.66 -23.55 14.24
C LEU A 242 -11.88 -22.24 15.01
N ARG A 243 -13.13 -21.73 15.04
CA ARG A 243 -13.55 -20.57 15.84
C ARG A 243 -13.28 -20.71 17.34
N TYR A 244 -13.15 -21.93 17.86
CA TYR A 244 -12.90 -22.18 19.29
C TYR A 244 -11.42 -22.00 19.68
N CYS A 245 -10.52 -21.87 18.71
CA CYS A 245 -9.09 -21.65 18.94
C CYS A 245 -8.80 -20.14 19.09
N SER A 246 -9.19 -19.54 20.22
CA SER A 246 -9.09 -18.08 20.46
C SER A 246 -7.68 -17.51 20.42
N ASP A 247 -6.66 -18.35 20.66
CA ASP A 247 -5.26 -17.94 20.70
C ASP A 247 -4.58 -17.93 19.31
N LEU A 248 -5.32 -18.25 18.24
CA LEU A 248 -4.79 -18.30 16.88
C LEU A 248 -4.27 -16.93 16.44
N ARG A 249 -3.01 -16.92 15.98
CA ARG A 249 -2.30 -15.75 15.45
C ARG A 249 -1.99 -15.91 13.97
N ILE A 250 -1.75 -17.12 13.50
CA ILE A 250 -1.35 -17.39 12.12
C ILE A 250 -2.17 -18.56 11.58
N ILE A 251 -2.83 -18.35 10.45
CA ILE A 251 -3.53 -19.37 9.66
C ILE A 251 -2.96 -19.30 8.24
N SER A 252 -2.26 -20.35 7.82
CA SER A 252 -1.79 -20.53 6.44
C SER A 252 -2.51 -21.69 5.77
N LEU A 253 -3.21 -21.38 4.67
CA LEU A 253 -3.97 -22.31 3.84
C LEU A 253 -3.69 -22.05 2.34
N GLU A 254 -2.49 -21.60 2.00
CA GLU A 254 -2.10 -21.31 0.61
C GLU A 254 -2.18 -22.56 -0.27
N SER A 255 -2.48 -22.39 -1.55
CA SER A 255 -2.52 -23.46 -2.57
C SER A 255 -3.43 -24.64 -2.19
N ASN A 256 -4.68 -24.34 -1.82
CA ASN A 256 -5.73 -25.31 -1.51
C ASN A 256 -6.91 -25.21 -2.52
N ARG A 257 -8.03 -25.89 -2.23
CA ARG A 257 -9.24 -25.90 -3.08
C ARG A 257 -10.41 -25.16 -2.42
N LEU A 258 -10.12 -24.14 -1.60
CA LEU A 258 -11.15 -23.39 -0.88
C LEU A 258 -11.96 -22.53 -1.86
N THR A 259 -13.28 -22.71 -1.88
CA THR A 259 -14.22 -21.90 -2.67
C THR A 259 -15.02 -20.95 -1.78
N THR A 260 -15.50 -21.44 -0.64
CA THR A 260 -16.32 -20.71 0.33
C THR A 260 -15.78 -20.89 1.76
N PRO A 261 -14.75 -20.13 2.18
CA PRO A 261 -14.23 -20.21 3.54
C PRO A 261 -15.22 -19.57 4.52
N VAL A 262 -16.23 -20.33 4.95
CA VAL A 262 -17.16 -19.90 6.00
C VAL A 262 -16.50 -20.17 7.35
N LEU A 263 -15.97 -19.13 7.98
CA LEU A 263 -15.46 -19.18 9.34
C LEU A 263 -15.82 -17.89 10.07
N ASP A 264 -16.38 -18.04 11.27
CA ASP A 264 -16.66 -16.92 12.15
C ASP A 264 -15.36 -16.44 12.79
N LEU A 265 -14.90 -15.25 12.38
CA LEU A 265 -13.66 -14.66 12.85
C LEU A 265 -13.81 -13.84 14.13
N ARG A 266 -15.03 -13.61 14.62
CA ARG A 266 -15.25 -12.82 15.85
C ARG A 266 -14.47 -13.33 17.07
N PRO A 267 -14.35 -14.65 17.31
CA PRO A 267 -13.55 -15.17 18.41
C PRO A 267 -12.03 -15.06 18.17
N LEU A 268 -11.59 -14.93 16.92
CA LEU A 268 -10.18 -14.94 16.50
C LEU A 268 -9.57 -13.52 16.51
N SER A 269 -9.76 -12.81 17.62
CA SER A 269 -9.32 -11.42 17.78
C SER A 269 -7.78 -11.25 17.74
N GLN A 270 -7.03 -12.32 18.01
CA GLN A 270 -5.57 -12.33 18.02
C GLN A 270 -4.95 -12.67 16.66
N LEU A 271 -5.77 -12.93 15.64
CA LEU A 271 -5.30 -13.32 14.31
C LEU A 271 -4.49 -12.18 13.67
N ARG A 272 -3.22 -12.44 13.37
CA ARG A 272 -2.27 -11.50 12.76
C ARG A 272 -1.99 -11.80 11.29
N SER A 273 -2.05 -13.07 10.90
CA SER A 273 -1.76 -13.51 9.54
C SER A 273 -2.81 -14.52 9.06
N LEU A 274 -3.40 -14.24 7.90
CA LEU A 274 -4.32 -15.12 7.20
C LEU A 274 -3.85 -15.28 5.75
N GLN A 275 -3.34 -16.44 5.39
CA GLN A 275 -2.79 -16.70 4.07
C GLN A 275 -3.71 -17.64 3.29
N LEU A 276 -4.33 -17.15 2.22
CA LEU A 276 -5.28 -17.88 1.39
C LEU A 276 -4.91 -17.84 -0.10
N TYR A 277 -3.69 -17.42 -0.42
CA TYR A 277 -3.19 -17.36 -1.80
C TYR A 277 -3.35 -18.70 -2.54
N GLY A 278 -3.60 -18.65 -3.85
CA GLY A 278 -3.71 -19.86 -4.67
C GLY A 278 -4.99 -20.69 -4.45
N ASN A 279 -6.00 -20.15 -3.77
CA ASN A 279 -7.33 -20.77 -3.63
C ASN A 279 -8.35 -20.19 -4.63
N PRO A 280 -9.25 -21.00 -5.19
CA PRO A 280 -10.33 -20.56 -6.08
C PRO A 280 -11.50 -19.93 -5.29
N LEU A 281 -11.22 -18.92 -4.46
CA LEU A 281 -12.20 -18.26 -3.61
C LEU A 281 -13.28 -17.56 -4.45
N GLU A 282 -14.55 -17.88 -4.19
CA GLU A 282 -15.69 -17.18 -4.77
C GLU A 282 -16.16 -16.03 -3.88
N PHE A 283 -15.99 -16.17 -2.56
CA PHE A 283 -16.42 -15.20 -1.55
C PHE A 283 -15.37 -15.03 -0.46
N LEU A 284 -15.22 -13.80 0.02
CA LEU A 284 -14.42 -13.49 1.21
C LEU A 284 -15.30 -13.47 2.46
N MET A 285 -14.76 -14.03 3.54
CA MET A 285 -15.34 -13.94 4.88
C MET A 285 -15.28 -12.53 5.45
N GLU A 286 -16.10 -12.22 6.46
CA GLU A 286 -16.09 -10.90 7.09
C GLU A 286 -14.84 -10.73 7.95
N LEU A 287 -13.90 -9.89 7.49
CA LEU A 287 -12.64 -9.62 8.18
C LEU A 287 -12.74 -8.51 9.25
N SER A 288 -13.87 -7.78 9.31
CA SER A 288 -14.09 -6.67 10.26
C SER A 288 -13.73 -6.99 11.72
N PRO A 289 -13.94 -8.23 12.25
CA PRO A 289 -13.65 -8.51 13.65
C PRO A 289 -12.15 -8.69 13.95
N CYS A 290 -11.31 -8.98 12.94
CA CYS A 290 -9.89 -9.28 13.11
C CYS A 290 -9.03 -8.00 13.17
N THR A 291 -9.20 -7.19 14.21
CA THR A 291 -8.47 -5.91 14.37
C THR A 291 -6.95 -6.05 14.46
N ALA A 292 -6.44 -7.23 14.82
CA ALA A 292 -5.01 -7.53 14.87
C ALA A 292 -4.41 -7.99 13.52
N LEU A 293 -5.21 -8.17 12.47
CA LEU A 293 -4.77 -8.74 11.19
C LEU A 293 -3.82 -7.78 10.45
N ARG A 294 -2.59 -8.22 10.22
CA ARG A 294 -1.52 -7.44 9.55
C ARG A 294 -1.07 -8.03 8.24
N HIS A 295 -1.22 -9.34 8.05
CA HIS A 295 -0.81 -10.03 6.84
C HIS A 295 -2.00 -10.78 6.26
N LEU A 296 -2.28 -10.55 4.99
CA LEU A 296 -3.37 -11.19 4.27
C LEU A 296 -2.88 -11.58 2.87
N SER A 297 -3.09 -12.83 2.47
CA SER A 297 -2.88 -13.25 1.09
C SER A 297 -4.18 -13.72 0.46
N LEU A 298 -4.53 -13.14 -0.70
CA LEU A 298 -5.76 -13.40 -1.43
C LEU A 298 -5.47 -13.47 -2.93
N ALA A 299 -6.08 -14.44 -3.62
CA ALA A 299 -5.82 -14.71 -5.03
C ALA A 299 -4.30 -14.80 -5.30
N ASN A 300 -3.73 -13.84 -6.02
CA ASN A 300 -2.30 -13.71 -6.34
C ASN A 300 -1.64 -12.49 -5.69
N VAL A 301 -2.24 -11.93 -4.64
CA VAL A 301 -1.80 -10.71 -3.98
C VAL A 301 -1.50 -10.98 -2.51
N ARG A 302 -0.33 -10.55 -2.06
CA ARG A 302 0.07 -10.53 -0.65
C ARG A 302 0.04 -9.09 -0.15
N MET A 303 -0.60 -8.90 0.99
CA MET A 303 -0.84 -7.60 1.61
C MET A 303 -0.25 -7.62 3.00
N SER A 304 0.50 -6.59 3.35
CA SER A 304 0.98 -6.37 4.70
C SER A 304 0.73 -4.93 5.13
N ALA A 305 0.51 -4.71 6.43
CA ALA A 305 0.39 -3.37 6.98
C ALA A 305 1.15 -3.22 8.28
N ASP A 306 1.59 -1.99 8.54
CA ASP A 306 2.18 -1.58 9.79
C ASP A 306 1.13 -1.56 10.94
N PRO A 307 1.56 -1.41 12.21
CA PRO A 307 0.65 -1.37 13.37
C PRO A 307 -0.44 -0.29 13.32
N THR A 308 -0.23 0.79 12.56
CA THR A 308 -1.21 1.88 12.43
C THR A 308 -2.10 1.77 11.19
N PHE A 309 -1.86 0.79 10.31
CA PHE A 309 -2.49 0.64 8.98
C PHE A 309 -2.27 1.83 8.03
N MET A 310 -1.39 2.77 8.38
CA MET A 310 -1.06 3.92 7.53
C MET A 310 -0.14 3.53 6.38
N LYS A 311 0.72 2.54 6.59
CA LYS A 311 1.61 2.00 5.56
C LYS A 311 1.19 0.58 5.23
N CYS A 312 0.60 0.42 4.06
CA CYS A 312 0.33 -0.88 3.46
C CYS A 312 1.34 -1.18 2.35
N GLU A 313 1.84 -2.41 2.29
CA GLU A 313 2.68 -2.94 1.20
C GLU A 313 1.90 -4.05 0.49
N VAL A 314 1.93 -4.00 -0.84
CA VAL A 314 1.20 -4.93 -1.71
C VAL A 314 2.19 -5.54 -2.68
N GLU A 315 2.25 -6.87 -2.68
CA GLU A 315 3.06 -7.65 -3.61
C GLU A 315 2.15 -8.49 -4.48
N VAL A 316 2.20 -8.25 -5.80
CA VAL A 316 1.48 -9.05 -6.79
C VAL A 316 2.40 -10.16 -7.26
N VAL A 317 2.12 -11.39 -6.84
CA VAL A 317 2.93 -12.56 -7.18
C VAL A 317 2.66 -12.93 -8.65
N ALA A 318 3.71 -13.02 -9.45
CA ALA A 318 3.61 -13.43 -10.84
C ALA A 318 3.32 -14.93 -10.92
N THR A 319 2.05 -15.31 -11.08
CA THR A 319 1.65 -16.71 -11.27
C THR A 319 1.34 -17.02 -12.73
N SER A 320 1.87 -18.15 -13.19
CA SER A 320 1.53 -18.84 -14.44
C SER A 320 0.18 -19.56 -14.42
N TYR A 321 -0.61 -19.41 -13.35
CA TYR A 321 -1.90 -20.06 -13.16
C TYR A 321 -3.06 -19.09 -13.38
N MET A 322 -3.99 -19.53 -14.25
CA MET A 322 -5.17 -18.84 -14.78
C MET A 322 -4.85 -17.80 -15.88
N GLY A 323 -5.12 -18.18 -17.13
CA GLY A 323 -5.05 -17.35 -18.33
C GLY A 323 -6.11 -16.24 -18.40
N ARG A 324 -6.20 -15.40 -17.36
CA ARG A 324 -6.91 -14.12 -17.42
C ARG A 324 -5.92 -13.03 -17.79
N THR A 325 -6.33 -12.14 -18.69
CA THR A 325 -5.51 -11.04 -19.22
C THR A 325 -5.11 -10.01 -18.15
N ASN A 326 -5.83 -9.94 -17.02
CA ASN A 326 -5.52 -9.04 -15.90
C ASN A 326 -5.23 -9.82 -14.62
N LYS A 327 -4.02 -9.64 -14.07
CA LYS A 327 -3.54 -10.31 -12.85
C LYS A 327 -4.39 -9.99 -11.61
N LEU A 328 -5.16 -8.90 -11.58
CA LEU A 328 -5.88 -8.44 -10.38
C LEU A 328 -7.39 -8.69 -10.40
N SER A 329 -7.98 -9.14 -11.51
CA SER A 329 -9.44 -9.28 -11.63
C SER A 329 -10.01 -10.28 -10.61
N ALA A 330 -9.25 -11.33 -10.29
CA ALA A 330 -9.65 -12.30 -9.27
C ALA A 330 -9.77 -11.66 -7.88
N LEU A 331 -8.84 -10.76 -7.52
CA LEU A 331 -8.91 -10.01 -6.27
C LEU A 331 -10.13 -9.09 -6.26
N PHE A 332 -10.34 -8.30 -7.32
CA PHE A 332 -11.44 -7.34 -7.40
C PHE A 332 -12.82 -8.00 -7.33
N ALA A 333 -12.99 -9.14 -8.02
CA ALA A 333 -14.21 -9.92 -7.97
C ALA A 333 -14.56 -10.39 -6.55
N ILE A 334 -13.55 -10.65 -5.72
CA ILE A 334 -13.72 -11.12 -4.33
C ILE A 334 -14.01 -9.93 -3.40
N ILE A 335 -13.26 -8.83 -3.52
CA ILE A 335 -13.35 -7.73 -2.55
C ILE A 335 -14.58 -6.82 -2.80
N PHE A 336 -14.97 -6.57 -4.05
CA PHE A 336 -16.13 -5.70 -4.34
C PHE A 336 -17.48 -6.40 -4.21
N ARG A 337 -17.48 -7.74 -4.04
CA ARG A 337 -18.68 -8.50 -3.73
C ARG A 337 -18.85 -8.60 -2.22
N ARG A 338 -19.82 -7.84 -1.68
CA ARG A 338 -20.21 -7.77 -0.25
C ARG A 338 -19.26 -6.93 0.63
N SER A 339 -19.64 -6.68 1.88
CA SER A 339 -19.02 -5.72 2.82
C SER A 339 -17.61 -6.07 3.34
N ALA A 340 -16.92 -7.05 2.75
CA ALA A 340 -15.64 -7.54 3.25
C ALA A 340 -14.51 -6.46 3.23
N CYS A 341 -14.62 -5.43 2.39
CA CYS A 341 -13.65 -4.33 2.30
C CYS A 341 -13.63 -3.35 3.49
N GLN A 342 -14.48 -3.51 4.50
CA GLN A 342 -14.47 -2.60 5.65
C GLN A 342 -13.25 -2.77 6.57
N HIS A 343 -12.38 -3.74 6.32
CA HIS A 343 -11.14 -3.90 7.08
C HIS A 343 -10.03 -2.94 6.58
N PRO A 344 -9.30 -2.24 7.47
CA PRO A 344 -8.30 -1.22 7.09
C PRO A 344 -7.16 -1.78 6.22
N LEU A 345 -6.75 -3.04 6.41
CA LEU A 345 -5.74 -3.69 5.57
C LEU A 345 -6.18 -3.78 4.09
N LEU A 346 -7.44 -4.15 3.85
CA LEU A 346 -7.98 -4.26 2.49
C LEU A 346 -8.15 -2.87 1.86
N ALA A 347 -8.67 -1.91 2.63
CA ALA A 347 -8.81 -0.53 2.18
C ALA A 347 -7.46 0.09 1.81
N GLY A 348 -6.44 -0.06 2.67
CA GLY A 348 -5.09 0.45 2.42
C GLY A 348 -4.43 -0.20 1.21
N ALA A 349 -4.57 -1.52 1.06
CA ALA A 349 -4.02 -2.20 -0.11
C ALA A 349 -4.75 -1.82 -1.41
N LEU A 350 -6.06 -1.63 -1.38
CA LEU A 350 -6.82 -1.15 -2.54
C LEU A 350 -6.36 0.27 -2.93
N GLY A 351 -6.18 1.15 -1.94
CA GLY A 351 -5.64 2.50 -2.16
C GLY A 351 -4.25 2.48 -2.82
N ARG A 352 -3.39 1.53 -2.43
CA ARG A 352 -2.06 1.34 -3.07
C ARG A 352 -2.16 0.78 -4.48
N ILE A 353 -3.05 -0.19 -4.73
CA ILE A 353 -3.26 -0.76 -6.06
C ILE A 353 -3.78 0.30 -7.03
N ALA A 354 -4.64 1.21 -6.55
CA ALA A 354 -5.21 2.31 -7.32
C ALA A 354 -4.21 3.45 -7.63
N GLU A 355 -3.01 3.47 -7.03
CA GLU A 355 -1.97 4.45 -7.39
C GLU A 355 -1.47 4.25 -8.84
N ASP A 356 -1.62 3.04 -9.39
CA ASP A 356 -1.37 2.78 -10.81
C ASP A 356 -2.63 3.10 -11.66
N PRO A 357 -2.54 4.05 -12.63
CA PRO A 357 -3.65 4.41 -13.49
C PRO A 357 -4.24 3.24 -14.30
N LEU A 358 -3.43 2.24 -14.65
CA LEU A 358 -3.92 1.06 -15.39
C LEU A 358 -4.86 0.21 -14.53
N ASN A 359 -4.57 0.11 -13.23
CA ASN A 359 -5.40 -0.61 -12.28
C ASN A 359 -6.71 0.13 -12.02
N CYS A 360 -6.70 1.47 -11.96
CA CYS A 360 -7.92 2.27 -11.84
C CYS A 360 -8.96 1.91 -12.91
N ALA A 361 -8.53 1.80 -14.18
CA ALA A 361 -9.43 1.42 -15.28
C ALA A 361 -10.03 0.02 -15.12
N THR A 362 -9.34 -0.90 -14.44
CA THR A 362 -9.86 -2.24 -14.15
C THR A 362 -10.81 -2.24 -12.96
N ILE A 363 -10.51 -1.47 -11.91
CA ILE A 363 -11.38 -1.31 -10.74
C ILE A 363 -12.74 -0.73 -11.16
N SER A 364 -12.75 0.29 -12.02
CA SER A 364 -14.00 0.92 -12.44
C SER A 364 -14.86 0.04 -13.34
N LYS A 365 -14.28 -0.96 -14.02
CA LYS A 365 -15.06 -1.92 -14.83
C LYS A 365 -15.77 -2.97 -13.97
N GLU A 366 -15.36 -3.15 -12.72
CA GLU A 366 -15.96 -4.14 -11.82
C GLU A 366 -17.29 -3.64 -11.27
N SER A 367 -18.33 -4.47 -11.40
CA SER A 367 -19.68 -4.09 -11.01
C SER A 367 -19.78 -3.88 -9.49
N GLY A 368 -20.34 -2.74 -9.09
CA GLY A 368 -20.51 -2.39 -7.68
C GLY A 368 -19.26 -1.86 -6.97
N ALA A 369 -18.11 -1.73 -7.65
CA ALA A 369 -16.88 -1.24 -7.03
C ALA A 369 -17.03 0.17 -6.44
N VAL A 370 -17.61 1.10 -7.21
CA VAL A 370 -17.89 2.47 -6.75
C VAL A 370 -18.84 2.49 -5.56
N GLN A 371 -19.93 1.71 -5.62
CA GLN A 371 -20.90 1.64 -4.52
C GLN A 371 -20.27 1.07 -3.24
N GLN A 372 -19.42 0.05 -3.36
CA GLN A 372 -18.68 -0.50 -2.22
C GLN A 372 -17.70 0.51 -1.63
N LEU A 373 -17.01 1.30 -2.46
CA LEU A 373 -16.14 2.39 -2.01
C LEU A 373 -16.91 3.49 -1.27
N ILE A 374 -18.14 3.83 -1.71
CA ILE A 374 -19.01 4.76 -1.01
C ILE A 374 -19.39 4.22 0.38
N LEU A 375 -19.75 2.93 0.46
CA LEU A 375 -20.05 2.28 1.74
C LEU A 375 -18.84 2.26 2.67
N MET A 376 -17.64 2.05 2.14
CA MET A 376 -16.39 2.14 2.91
C MET A 376 -16.12 3.57 3.38
N ALA A 377 -16.41 4.57 2.56
CA ALA A 377 -16.25 5.97 2.93
C ALA A 377 -17.19 6.38 4.07
N LEU A 378 -18.32 5.70 4.24
CA LEU A 378 -19.27 5.88 5.35
C LEU A 378 -18.99 4.98 6.56
N SER A 379 -17.83 4.31 6.61
CA SER A 379 -17.43 3.46 7.74
C SER A 379 -17.12 4.26 9.00
N ASP A 380 -17.28 3.64 10.16
CA ASP A 380 -16.86 4.21 11.45
C ASP A 380 -15.33 4.26 11.62
N HIS A 381 -14.58 3.48 10.84
CA HIS A 381 -13.12 3.38 10.97
C HIS A 381 -12.38 4.43 10.12
N GLU A 382 -11.68 5.36 10.77
CA GLU A 382 -11.04 6.52 10.10
C GLU A 382 -10.11 6.13 8.93
N VAL A 383 -9.25 5.12 9.11
CA VAL A 383 -8.32 4.67 8.05
C VAL A 383 -9.06 4.14 6.83
N VAL A 384 -10.20 3.46 7.03
CA VAL A 384 -11.00 2.92 5.92
C VAL A 384 -11.62 4.05 5.13
N VAL A 385 -12.17 5.06 5.83
CA VAL A 385 -12.72 6.28 5.21
C VAL A 385 -11.64 6.99 4.39
N GLU A 386 -10.46 7.21 4.97
CA GLU A 386 -9.37 7.91 4.29
C GLU A 386 -8.90 7.18 3.03
N GLN A 387 -8.68 5.87 3.11
CA GLN A 387 -8.23 5.07 1.96
C GLN A 387 -9.31 4.91 0.89
N ALA A 388 -10.58 4.80 1.29
CA ALA A 388 -11.72 4.76 0.36
C ALA A 388 -11.86 6.09 -0.40
N CYS A 389 -11.82 7.23 0.31
CA CYS A 389 -11.83 8.55 -0.30
C CYS A 389 -10.62 8.78 -1.21
N LYS A 390 -9.42 8.36 -0.80
CA LYS A 390 -8.21 8.40 -1.65
C LYS A 390 -8.42 7.62 -2.95
N THR A 391 -8.94 6.40 -2.85
CA THR A 391 -9.24 5.56 -4.01
C THR A 391 -10.27 6.21 -4.93
N LEU A 392 -11.36 6.77 -4.38
CA LEU A 392 -12.37 7.50 -5.15
C LEU A 392 -11.78 8.71 -5.89
N CYS A 393 -10.88 9.48 -5.26
CA CYS A 393 -10.17 10.57 -5.92
C CYS A 393 -9.38 10.06 -7.14
N LEU A 394 -8.58 9.01 -6.97
CA LEU A 394 -7.75 8.43 -8.03
C LEU A 394 -8.59 7.91 -9.21
N LEU A 395 -9.70 7.22 -8.91
CA LEU A 395 -10.63 6.73 -9.93
C LEU A 395 -11.28 7.87 -10.72
N GLY A 396 -11.61 8.98 -10.06
CA GLY A 396 -12.15 10.18 -10.71
C GLY A 396 -11.13 10.91 -11.57
N THR A 397 -9.86 11.01 -11.14
CA THR A 397 -8.85 11.78 -11.88
C THR A 397 -8.38 11.10 -13.17
N HIS A 398 -8.42 9.77 -13.26
CA HIS A 398 -7.81 9.03 -14.37
C HIS A 398 -8.76 8.71 -15.53
N ASN A 399 -10.09 8.77 -15.35
CA ASN A 399 -11.03 8.44 -16.42
C ASN A 399 -12.32 9.30 -16.33
N SER A 400 -12.68 9.95 -17.43
CA SER A 400 -13.86 10.82 -17.50
C SER A 400 -15.18 10.04 -17.43
N ILE A 401 -15.21 8.81 -17.96
CA ILE A 401 -16.38 7.92 -17.90
C ILE A 401 -16.67 7.55 -16.45
N THR A 402 -15.64 7.16 -15.71
CA THR A 402 -15.75 6.74 -14.32
C THR A 402 -16.12 7.90 -13.42
N THR A 403 -15.69 9.13 -13.74
CA THR A 403 -16.15 10.34 -13.04
C THR A 403 -17.66 10.50 -13.15
N ASN A 404 -18.25 10.34 -14.34
CA ASN A 404 -19.70 10.45 -14.51
C ASN A 404 -20.43 9.37 -13.73
N GLU A 405 -19.96 8.12 -13.79
CA GLU A 405 -20.51 7.02 -12.99
C GLU A 405 -20.44 7.30 -11.48
N ILE A 406 -19.32 7.82 -10.98
CA ILE A 406 -19.11 8.21 -9.58
C ILE A 406 -20.13 9.29 -9.18
N ILE A 407 -20.31 10.31 -10.01
CA ILE A 407 -21.27 11.40 -9.73
C ILE A 407 -22.71 10.90 -9.74
N GLU A 408 -23.06 9.99 -10.65
CA GLU A 408 -24.38 9.37 -10.72
C GLU A 408 -24.64 8.37 -9.59
N SER A 409 -23.58 7.83 -8.96
CA SER A 409 -23.66 6.82 -7.89
C SER A 409 -23.96 7.39 -6.49
N ASN A 410 -24.53 8.60 -6.37
CA ASN A 410 -24.82 9.27 -5.09
C ASN A 410 -23.59 9.58 -4.20
N VAL A 411 -22.38 9.63 -4.76
CA VAL A 411 -21.15 9.96 -4.00
C VAL A 411 -21.28 11.29 -3.27
N LEU A 412 -21.92 12.29 -3.90
CA LEU A 412 -22.13 13.59 -3.30
C LEU A 412 -22.88 13.50 -1.96
N SER A 413 -23.95 12.68 -1.88
CA SER A 413 -24.72 12.50 -0.65
C SER A 413 -23.84 11.95 0.48
N ALA A 414 -23.04 10.92 0.18
CA ALA A 414 -22.11 10.34 1.14
C ALA A 414 -21.04 11.34 1.61
N MET A 415 -20.46 12.11 0.68
CA MET A 415 -19.48 13.14 1.05
C MET A 415 -20.11 14.26 1.89
N LEU A 416 -21.35 14.66 1.62
CA LEU A 416 -22.07 15.64 2.46
C LEU A 416 -22.32 15.10 3.87
N THR A 417 -22.64 13.82 4.02
CA THR A 417 -22.74 13.17 5.34
C THR A 417 -21.41 13.22 6.09
N LEU A 418 -20.29 12.90 5.42
CA LEU A 418 -18.96 12.95 6.02
C LEU A 418 -18.54 14.35 6.44
N ILE A 419 -18.82 15.34 5.60
CA ILE A 419 -18.53 16.76 5.88
C ILE A 419 -19.37 17.26 7.07
N SER A 420 -20.62 16.79 7.17
CA SER A 420 -21.53 17.16 8.26
C SER A 420 -21.20 16.50 9.60
N ALA A 421 -20.41 15.42 9.62
CA ALA A 421 -20.11 14.63 10.82
C ALA A 421 -19.17 15.32 11.83
N LYS A 422 -18.64 16.51 11.53
CA LYS A 422 -17.74 17.32 12.38
C LYS A 422 -16.45 16.61 12.86
N LYS A 423 -16.09 15.46 12.28
CA LYS A 423 -14.80 14.79 12.48
C LYS A 423 -13.78 15.34 11.48
N HIS A 424 -12.70 15.94 11.99
CA HIS A 424 -11.71 16.66 11.18
C HIS A 424 -11.19 15.86 9.96
N LYS A 425 -10.74 14.61 10.17
CA LYS A 425 -10.20 13.77 9.08
C LYS A 425 -11.26 13.37 8.06
N SER A 426 -12.47 13.05 8.49
CA SER A 426 -13.60 12.70 7.60
C SER A 426 -14.02 13.90 6.76
N GLN A 427 -14.04 15.10 7.34
CA GLN A 427 -14.31 16.35 6.62
C GLN A 427 -13.26 16.59 5.53
N LEU A 428 -11.97 16.46 5.87
CA LEU A 428 -10.88 16.58 4.91
C LEU A 428 -10.98 15.56 3.78
N ALA A 429 -11.27 14.30 4.10
CA ALA A 429 -11.43 13.23 3.12
C ALA A 429 -12.59 13.52 2.15
N GLY A 430 -13.74 13.95 2.68
CA GLY A 430 -14.91 14.31 1.86
C GLY A 430 -14.66 15.52 0.95
N LEU A 431 -14.05 16.58 1.49
CA LEU A 431 -13.66 17.76 0.73
C LEU A 431 -12.68 17.44 -0.40
N ARG A 432 -11.69 16.58 -0.14
CA ARG A 432 -10.71 16.13 -1.16
C ARG A 432 -11.39 15.40 -2.32
N VAL A 433 -12.38 14.53 -2.04
CA VAL A 433 -13.13 13.83 -3.10
C VAL A 433 -13.92 14.82 -3.95
N ILE A 434 -14.68 15.72 -3.33
CA ILE A 434 -15.47 16.72 -4.07
C ILE A 434 -14.53 17.62 -4.89
N GLY A 435 -13.44 18.09 -4.28
CA GLY A 435 -12.46 18.95 -4.93
C GLY A 435 -11.75 18.27 -6.11
N ALA A 436 -11.45 16.97 -6.01
CA ALA A 436 -10.86 16.19 -7.10
C ALA A 436 -11.85 15.98 -8.26
N LEU A 437 -13.09 15.59 -7.95
CA LEU A 437 -14.14 15.38 -8.96
C LEU A 437 -14.54 16.69 -9.66
N ALA A 438 -14.50 17.83 -8.96
CA ALA A 438 -14.78 19.13 -9.57
C ALA A 438 -13.77 19.51 -10.66
N LEU A 439 -12.54 18.99 -10.64
CA LEU A 439 -11.49 19.35 -11.59
C LEU A 439 -11.54 18.56 -12.89
N THR A 440 -12.24 17.42 -12.91
CA THR A 440 -12.26 16.51 -14.06
C THR A 440 -13.01 17.12 -15.24
N SER A 441 -14.15 17.77 -15.00
CA SER A 441 -14.93 18.45 -16.03
C SER A 441 -15.87 19.52 -15.46
N ASP A 442 -16.22 20.50 -16.29
CA ASP A 442 -17.17 21.56 -15.91
C ASP A 442 -18.57 21.01 -15.64
N ALA A 443 -18.98 19.95 -16.35
CA ALA A 443 -20.25 19.25 -16.14
C ALA A 443 -20.28 18.57 -14.77
N ALA A 444 -19.18 17.94 -14.36
CA ALA A 444 -19.03 17.36 -13.04
C ALA A 444 -19.11 18.44 -11.95
N ALA A 445 -18.32 19.51 -12.07
CA ALA A 445 -18.34 20.62 -11.13
C ALA A 445 -19.74 21.25 -10.99
N ALA A 446 -20.46 21.45 -12.11
CA ALA A 446 -21.81 22.01 -12.11
C ALA A 446 -22.81 21.12 -11.35
N LYS A 447 -22.70 19.79 -11.46
CA LYS A 447 -23.54 18.84 -10.72
C LYS A 447 -23.21 18.79 -9.22
N LEU A 448 -21.95 19.03 -8.84
CA LEU A 448 -21.49 18.93 -7.45
C LEU A 448 -21.90 20.14 -6.59
N LEU A 449 -21.97 21.35 -7.17
CA LEU A 449 -22.34 22.56 -6.44
C LEU A 449 -23.85 22.59 -6.17
N THR A 450 -24.25 22.08 -5.00
CA THR A 450 -25.62 22.12 -4.50
C THR A 450 -25.78 23.17 -3.40
N PRO A 451 -26.99 23.69 -3.13
CA PRO A 451 -27.23 24.65 -2.04
C PRO A 451 -26.77 24.12 -0.68
N ARG A 452 -26.90 22.81 -0.45
CA ARG A 452 -26.44 22.16 0.78
C ARG A 452 -24.91 22.15 0.91
N LEU A 453 -24.19 21.87 -0.18
CA LEU A 453 -22.73 21.93 -0.19
C LEU A 453 -22.25 23.37 0.04
N GLU A 454 -22.90 24.34 -0.60
CA GLU A 454 -22.61 25.77 -0.45
C GLU A 454 -22.70 26.22 1.02
N GLU A 455 -23.81 25.88 1.69
CA GLU A 455 -24.02 26.19 3.11
C GLU A 455 -22.90 25.60 3.99
N LEU A 456 -22.56 24.33 3.78
CA LEU A 456 -21.49 23.65 4.53
C LEU A 456 -20.13 24.28 4.27
N LEU A 457 -19.78 24.55 3.02
CA LEU A 457 -18.51 25.20 2.66
C LEU A 457 -18.39 26.58 3.33
N MET A 458 -19.47 27.35 3.33
CA MET A 458 -19.50 28.66 3.98
C MET A 458 -19.36 28.59 5.50
N ASP A 459 -19.98 27.61 6.16
CA ASP A 459 -19.83 27.38 7.60
C ASP A 459 -18.38 27.01 7.97
N MET A 460 -17.77 26.12 7.19
CA MET A 460 -16.39 25.68 7.39
C MET A 460 -15.38 26.83 7.24
N VAL A 461 -15.58 27.72 6.26
CA VAL A 461 -14.73 28.90 6.05
C VAL A 461 -14.84 29.91 7.22
N ARG A 462 -15.97 29.94 7.93
CA ARG A 462 -16.22 30.90 9.02
C ARG A 462 -15.60 30.50 10.35
N SER A 463 -15.67 29.22 10.76
CA SER A 463 -15.47 28.85 12.17
C SER A 463 -14.58 27.63 12.47
N HIS A 464 -14.04 26.94 11.47
CA HIS A 464 -13.36 25.64 11.68
C HIS A 464 -11.82 25.72 11.75
N ALA A 465 -11.21 24.57 12.10
CA ALA A 465 -9.77 24.32 12.11
C ALA A 465 -9.09 24.71 10.79
N ASP A 466 -7.83 25.14 10.87
CA ASP A 466 -7.13 25.73 9.74
C ASP A 466 -6.98 24.80 8.53
N ASP A 467 -6.77 23.49 8.74
CA ASP A 467 -6.66 22.53 7.63
C ASP A 467 -8.00 22.34 6.90
N VAL A 468 -9.12 22.20 7.65
CA VAL A 468 -10.47 22.08 7.06
C VAL A 468 -10.86 23.38 6.35
N LYS A 469 -10.51 24.53 6.94
CA LYS A 469 -10.75 25.85 6.35
C LYS A 469 -9.99 26.00 5.02
N ALA A 470 -8.71 25.63 4.98
CA ALA A 470 -7.91 25.62 3.76
C ALA A 470 -8.51 24.67 2.71
N ALA A 471 -8.83 23.43 3.09
CA ALA A 471 -9.43 22.45 2.18
C ALA A 471 -10.81 22.86 1.64
N ALA A 472 -11.63 23.53 2.46
CA ALA A 472 -12.92 24.06 2.04
C ALA A 472 -12.73 25.18 1.00
N MET A 473 -11.81 26.12 1.25
CA MET A 473 -11.48 27.16 0.27
C MET A 473 -10.90 26.58 -1.01
N ASP A 474 -10.06 25.55 -0.93
CA ASP A 474 -9.54 24.87 -2.12
C ASP A 474 -10.64 24.19 -2.94
N THR A 475 -11.62 23.60 -2.26
CA THR A 475 -12.79 22.98 -2.88
C THR A 475 -13.67 24.04 -3.56
N ILE A 476 -13.89 25.19 -2.90
CA ILE A 476 -14.58 26.35 -3.51
C ILE A 476 -13.84 26.81 -4.77
N GLY A 477 -12.51 26.95 -4.69
CA GLY A 477 -11.68 27.31 -5.84
C GLY A 477 -11.81 26.29 -6.98
N ASN A 478 -11.74 25.00 -6.69
CA ASN A 478 -11.88 23.95 -7.70
C ASN A 478 -13.26 23.97 -8.36
N LEU A 479 -14.34 24.15 -7.60
CA LEU A 479 -15.69 24.28 -8.11
C LEU A 479 -15.85 25.54 -8.98
N ALA A 480 -15.14 26.62 -8.66
CA ALA A 480 -15.16 27.90 -9.38
C ALA A 480 -14.40 27.89 -10.72
N PHE A 481 -13.68 26.81 -11.07
CA PHE A 481 -13.18 26.67 -12.44
C PHE A 481 -14.33 26.65 -13.45
N CYS A 482 -15.42 25.95 -13.11
CA CYS A 482 -16.65 25.97 -13.90
C CYS A 482 -17.28 27.37 -13.87
N LYS A 483 -17.52 27.94 -15.06
CA LYS A 483 -18.05 29.31 -15.21
C LYS A 483 -19.40 29.51 -14.51
N ALA A 484 -20.31 28.53 -14.61
CA ALA A 484 -21.62 28.60 -13.97
C ALA A 484 -21.50 28.71 -12.45
N ASN A 485 -20.72 27.82 -11.86
CA ASN A 485 -20.42 27.82 -10.42
C ASN A 485 -19.72 29.10 -9.98
N ARG A 486 -18.77 29.59 -10.78
CA ARG A 486 -18.04 30.84 -10.49
C ARG A 486 -18.99 32.01 -10.32
N SER A 487 -19.99 32.15 -11.20
CA SER A 487 -21.00 33.20 -11.11
C SER A 487 -21.81 33.11 -9.82
N THR A 488 -22.23 31.90 -9.44
CA THR A 488 -22.95 31.64 -8.18
C THR A 488 -22.09 31.97 -6.97
N LEU A 489 -20.88 31.40 -6.88
CA LEU A 489 -19.93 31.61 -5.77
C LEU A 489 -19.52 33.07 -5.63
N SER A 490 -19.36 33.78 -6.74
CA SER A 490 -19.05 35.21 -6.79
C SER A 490 -20.17 36.10 -6.22
N GLY A 491 -21.42 35.63 -6.27
CA GLY A 491 -22.59 36.30 -5.73
C GLY A 491 -22.85 36.01 -4.24
N LEU A 492 -22.09 35.09 -3.63
CA LEU A 492 -22.30 34.69 -2.24
C LEU A 492 -21.87 35.79 -1.26
N ARG A 493 -22.86 36.30 -0.52
CA ARG A 493 -22.64 37.32 0.50
C ARG A 493 -21.69 36.80 1.58
N GLY A 494 -20.65 37.59 1.84
CA GLY A 494 -19.65 37.32 2.87
C GLY A 494 -18.57 36.29 2.50
N LEU A 495 -18.67 35.57 1.37
CA LEU A 495 -17.54 34.74 0.89
C LEU A 495 -16.38 35.62 0.46
N HIS A 496 -16.66 36.58 -0.41
CA HIS A 496 -15.67 37.52 -0.93
C HIS A 496 -14.96 38.28 0.19
N ASP A 497 -15.72 38.91 1.10
CA ASP A 497 -15.16 39.67 2.23
C ASP A 497 -14.25 38.80 3.12
N ARG A 498 -14.66 37.54 3.34
CA ARG A 498 -13.88 36.60 4.16
C ARG A 498 -12.59 36.17 3.47
N LEU A 499 -12.63 35.90 2.16
CA LEU A 499 -11.44 35.59 1.37
C LEU A 499 -10.46 36.77 1.36
N CYS A 500 -10.95 38.00 1.19
CA CYS A 500 -10.12 39.21 1.23
C CYS A 500 -9.50 39.45 2.61
N LEU A 501 -10.24 39.22 3.69
CA LEU A 501 -9.70 39.32 5.06
C LEU A 501 -8.60 38.28 5.32
N LEU A 502 -8.83 37.03 4.92
CA LEU A 502 -7.86 35.94 5.12
C LEU A 502 -6.61 36.12 4.26
N SER A 503 -6.75 36.61 3.02
CA SER A 503 -5.61 36.85 2.13
C SER A 503 -4.73 38.03 2.59
N ALA A 504 -5.34 39.07 3.15
CA ALA A 504 -4.66 40.25 3.68
C ALA A 504 -4.01 40.05 5.07
N SER A 505 -4.28 38.93 5.74
CA SER A 505 -3.72 38.63 7.06
C SER A 505 -2.19 38.45 6.99
N GLN A 506 -1.47 38.95 8.01
CA GLN A 506 -0.01 38.87 8.03
C GLN A 506 0.51 37.43 8.22
N PRO A 507 1.67 37.08 7.63
CA PRO A 507 2.33 35.80 7.88
C PRO A 507 2.56 35.60 9.39
N GLY A 508 2.12 34.45 9.93
CA GLY A 508 2.25 34.11 11.35
C GLY A 508 1.01 34.36 12.21
N VAL A 509 0.04 35.16 11.74
CA VAL A 509 -1.26 35.34 12.43
C VAL A 509 -2.23 34.20 12.11
N ILE A 510 -2.18 33.72 10.87
CA ILE A 510 -2.95 32.57 10.39
C ILE A 510 -2.00 31.55 9.78
N HIS A 511 -2.41 30.29 9.75
CA HIS A 511 -1.64 29.24 9.10
C HIS A 511 -1.47 29.55 7.60
N GLN A 512 -0.26 29.30 7.07
CA GLN A 512 0.11 29.67 5.70
C GLN A 512 -0.79 28.99 4.66
N SER A 513 -1.24 27.75 4.90
CA SER A 513 -2.15 27.03 3.99
C SER A 513 -3.49 27.75 3.82
N VAL A 514 -4.04 28.33 4.89
CA VAL A 514 -5.30 29.09 4.86
C VAL A 514 -5.12 30.35 4.01
N ARG A 515 -4.03 31.09 4.22
CA ARG A 515 -3.73 32.29 3.45
C ARG A 515 -3.56 31.97 1.97
N MET A 516 -2.80 30.92 1.64
CA MET A 516 -2.56 30.48 0.27
C MET A 516 -3.84 30.03 -0.42
N ALA A 517 -4.67 29.22 0.24
CA ALA A 517 -5.96 28.79 -0.30
C ALA A 517 -6.93 29.97 -0.52
N ALA A 518 -6.93 30.98 0.36
CA ALA A 518 -7.73 32.19 0.16
C ALA A 518 -7.28 32.99 -1.07
N ILE A 519 -5.97 33.23 -1.23
CA ILE A 519 -5.42 33.95 -2.39
C ILE A 519 -5.69 33.17 -3.68
N ARG A 520 -5.51 31.85 -3.66
CA ARG A 520 -5.79 30.95 -4.79
C ARG A 520 -7.25 31.05 -5.22
N SER A 521 -8.19 30.99 -4.27
CA SER A 521 -9.62 31.11 -4.58
C SER A 521 -9.99 32.49 -5.13
N LEU A 522 -9.42 33.58 -4.61
CA LEU A 522 -9.57 34.92 -5.20
C LEU A 522 -9.02 34.99 -6.63
N ALA A 523 -7.88 34.35 -6.89
CA ALA A 523 -7.30 34.30 -8.23
C ALA A 523 -8.21 33.57 -9.23
N ILE A 524 -8.86 32.47 -8.82
CA ILE A 524 -9.83 31.72 -9.65
C ILE A 524 -11.13 32.51 -9.82
N LEU A 525 -11.56 33.30 -8.82
CA LEU A 525 -12.73 34.17 -8.94
C LEU A 525 -12.49 35.41 -9.83
N GLY A 526 -11.25 35.65 -10.26
CA GLY A 526 -10.88 36.78 -11.12
C GLY A 526 -10.58 38.08 -10.37
N GLU A 527 -10.44 38.03 -9.04
CA GLU A 527 -10.19 39.17 -8.13
C GLU A 527 -8.72 39.61 -8.15
N ASN A 528 -8.21 39.91 -9.35
CA ASN A 528 -6.79 40.12 -9.62
C ASN A 528 -6.13 41.24 -8.80
N GLU A 529 -6.85 42.32 -8.53
CA GLU A 529 -6.33 43.45 -7.74
C GLU A 529 -6.16 43.08 -6.27
N HIS A 530 -7.16 42.40 -5.70
CA HIS A 530 -7.09 41.87 -4.33
C HIS A 530 -5.94 40.87 -4.18
N VAL A 531 -5.76 39.98 -5.17
CA VAL A 531 -4.62 39.05 -5.21
C VAL A 531 -3.30 39.82 -5.22
N ALA A 532 -3.16 40.82 -6.09
CA ALA A 532 -1.93 41.63 -6.17
C ALA A 532 -1.62 42.33 -4.85
N GLN A 533 -2.62 42.92 -4.19
CA GLN A 533 -2.46 43.54 -2.87
C GLN A 533 -2.04 42.52 -1.80
N ALA A 534 -2.70 41.36 -1.75
CA ALA A 534 -2.44 40.32 -0.76
C ALA A 534 -1.01 39.74 -0.84
N VAL A 535 -0.44 39.69 -2.05
CA VAL A 535 0.94 39.22 -2.29
C VAL A 535 1.98 40.35 -2.32
N GLY A 536 1.58 41.59 -2.00
CA GLY A 536 2.48 42.74 -1.91
C GLY A 536 2.96 43.29 -3.25
N ARG A 537 2.21 43.06 -4.34
CA ARG A 537 2.53 43.61 -5.66
C ARG A 537 2.00 45.04 -5.82
N PRO A 538 2.76 45.94 -6.45
CA PRO A 538 2.32 47.31 -6.69
C PRO A 538 1.06 47.33 -7.56
N SER A 539 0.15 48.25 -7.25
CA SER A 539 -0.99 48.51 -8.13
C SER A 539 -0.51 48.99 -9.49
N THR A 540 -1.09 48.43 -10.55
CA THR A 540 -0.86 48.88 -11.93
C THR A 540 -1.67 50.12 -12.29
N THR A 541 -2.62 50.50 -11.45
CA THR A 541 -3.51 51.65 -11.66
C THR A 541 -2.70 52.94 -11.65
N GLY A 542 -2.75 53.70 -12.75
CA GLY A 542 -2.03 54.98 -12.90
C GLY A 542 -0.55 54.89 -13.33
N ARG A 543 0.12 53.74 -13.15
CA ARG A 543 1.53 53.51 -13.57
C ARG A 543 1.66 53.04 -15.03
N GLY A 544 0.61 52.43 -15.57
CA GLY A 544 0.69 51.65 -16.81
C GLY A 544 1.24 50.23 -16.57
N ILE A 545 1.02 49.34 -17.54
CA ILE A 545 1.37 47.91 -17.46
C ILE A 545 2.61 47.65 -18.30
N ARG A 546 3.60 46.96 -17.74
CA ARG A 546 4.81 46.54 -18.44
C ARG A 546 4.69 45.08 -18.85
N ILE A 547 4.78 44.81 -20.15
CA ILE A 547 4.62 43.48 -20.74
C ILE A 547 5.93 43.06 -21.40
N LEU A 548 6.40 41.85 -21.08
CA LEU A 548 7.48 41.18 -21.79
C LEU A 548 6.89 40.02 -22.59
N SER A 549 7.04 40.06 -23.91
CA SER A 549 6.69 38.97 -24.82
C SER A 549 7.96 38.36 -25.41
N MET A 550 8.06 37.04 -25.38
CA MET A 550 9.21 36.29 -25.88
C MET A 550 8.81 35.29 -26.95
N ASP A 551 9.37 35.47 -28.13
CA ASP A 551 9.07 34.62 -29.27
C ASP A 551 9.71 33.23 -29.15
N GLY A 552 9.05 32.25 -29.77
CA GLY A 552 9.61 30.93 -30.02
C GLY A 552 10.74 30.93 -31.05
N GLY A 553 11.59 29.91 -31.04
CA GLY A 553 12.66 29.79 -32.04
C GLY A 553 13.65 28.64 -31.83
N GLY A 554 13.32 27.64 -31.00
CA GLY A 554 14.22 26.55 -30.66
C GLY A 554 15.44 27.04 -29.86
N MET A 555 16.62 26.47 -30.12
CA MET A 555 17.86 26.85 -29.42
C MET A 555 18.28 28.32 -29.61
N LYS A 556 17.64 29.05 -30.53
CA LYS A 556 17.84 30.51 -30.72
C LYS A 556 17.35 31.33 -29.52
N GLY A 557 16.62 30.74 -28.57
CA GLY A 557 16.24 31.38 -27.29
C GLY A 557 17.42 31.94 -26.48
N ILE A 558 18.65 31.43 -26.70
CA ILE A 558 19.88 32.01 -26.12
C ILE A 558 20.06 33.50 -26.49
N ALA A 559 19.59 33.92 -27.67
CA ALA A 559 19.65 35.33 -28.06
C ALA A 559 18.77 36.21 -27.15
N ILE A 560 17.58 35.72 -26.78
CA ILE A 560 16.67 36.40 -25.84
C ILE A 560 17.36 36.55 -24.48
N ILE A 561 18.01 35.49 -23.99
CA ILE A 561 18.75 35.54 -22.71
C ILE A 561 19.83 36.63 -22.73
N ARG A 562 20.58 36.76 -23.83
CA ARG A 562 21.61 37.81 -23.97
C ARG A 562 21.02 39.22 -23.92
N LEU A 563 19.86 39.44 -24.57
CA LEU A 563 19.16 40.73 -24.54
C LEU A 563 18.66 41.04 -23.12
N LEU A 564 18.05 40.06 -22.45
CA LEU A 564 17.59 40.22 -21.07
C LEU A 564 18.75 40.47 -20.11
N ARG A 565 19.94 39.89 -20.34
CA ARG A 565 21.13 40.13 -19.53
C ARG A 565 21.60 41.58 -19.63
N GLN A 566 21.54 42.16 -20.82
CA GLN A 566 21.80 43.60 -20.98
C GLN A 566 20.77 44.45 -20.23
N LEU A 567 19.49 44.06 -20.26
CA LEU A 567 18.44 44.76 -19.56
C LEU A 567 18.62 44.71 -18.03
N GLU A 568 18.89 43.54 -17.45
CA GLU A 568 19.19 43.39 -16.02
C GLU A 568 20.42 44.21 -15.64
N SER A 569 21.49 44.17 -16.46
CA SER A 569 22.73 44.93 -16.18
C SER A 569 22.53 46.45 -16.17
N ARG A 570 21.65 46.98 -17.03
CA ARG A 570 21.37 48.42 -17.13
C ARG A 570 20.41 48.92 -16.06
N THR A 571 19.50 48.07 -15.62
CA THR A 571 18.45 48.44 -14.66
C THR A 571 18.81 48.09 -13.22
N GLY A 572 19.76 47.16 -13.01
CA GLY A 572 20.12 46.62 -11.70
C GLY A 572 19.02 45.76 -11.06
N ARG A 573 17.97 45.43 -11.82
CA ARG A 573 16.80 44.69 -11.34
C ARG A 573 16.56 43.44 -12.16
N ARG A 574 15.94 42.45 -11.52
CA ARG A 574 15.62 41.17 -12.14
C ARG A 574 14.41 41.29 -13.07
N ILE A 575 14.35 40.46 -14.12
CA ILE A 575 13.26 40.51 -15.11
C ILE A 575 11.87 40.42 -14.46
N HIS A 576 11.66 39.53 -13.49
CA HIS A 576 10.38 39.36 -12.81
C HIS A 576 9.94 40.58 -11.96
N GLU A 577 10.86 41.49 -11.65
CA GLU A 577 10.55 42.74 -10.95
C GLU A 577 10.26 43.91 -11.90
N LEU A 578 10.77 43.81 -13.13
CA LEU A 578 10.63 44.85 -14.14
C LEU A 578 9.27 44.82 -14.82
N PHE A 579 8.70 43.63 -15.00
CA PHE A 579 7.49 43.39 -15.79
C PHE A 579 6.31 42.90 -14.94
N ASP A 580 5.12 43.39 -15.27
CA ASP A 580 3.88 43.03 -14.61
C ASP A 580 3.28 41.75 -15.22
N LEU A 581 3.52 41.55 -16.52
CA LEU A 581 3.10 40.40 -17.33
C LEU A 581 4.27 39.88 -18.17
N ILE A 582 4.52 38.57 -18.11
CA ILE A 582 5.56 37.89 -18.90
C ILE A 582 4.91 36.75 -19.67
N CYS A 583 5.12 36.69 -20.98
CA CYS A 583 4.55 35.66 -21.82
C CYS A 583 5.52 35.18 -22.89
N GLY A 584 5.23 34.03 -23.48
CA GLY A 584 5.98 33.55 -24.62
C GLY A 584 5.38 32.33 -25.29
N THR A 585 5.92 32.03 -26.47
CA THR A 585 5.55 30.87 -27.28
C THR A 585 6.74 29.92 -27.41
N SER A 586 6.49 28.62 -27.51
CA SER A 586 7.53 27.61 -27.67
C SER A 586 8.65 27.74 -26.62
N THR A 587 9.90 27.86 -27.08
CA THR A 587 11.06 28.12 -26.23
C THR A 587 10.96 29.41 -25.42
N GLY A 588 10.30 30.46 -25.94
CA GLY A 588 9.99 31.66 -25.18
C GLY A 588 9.00 31.38 -24.04
N GLY A 589 8.12 30.40 -24.19
CA GLY A 589 7.22 29.92 -23.12
C GLY A 589 7.98 29.26 -21.96
N ILE A 590 9.01 28.46 -22.25
CA ILE A 590 9.93 27.91 -21.23
C ILE A 590 10.57 29.04 -20.42
N LEU A 591 11.10 30.05 -21.11
CA LEU A 591 11.71 31.22 -20.48
C LEU A 591 10.71 32.04 -19.68
N ALA A 592 9.49 32.22 -20.17
CA ALA A 592 8.44 32.95 -19.48
C ALA A 592 8.16 32.33 -18.12
N VAL A 593 7.95 31.01 -18.08
CA VAL A 593 7.72 30.28 -16.82
C VAL A 593 8.95 30.30 -15.91
N ALA A 594 10.16 30.10 -16.45
CA ALA A 594 11.40 30.13 -15.67
C ALA A 594 11.64 31.50 -15.01
N LEU A 595 11.47 32.59 -15.76
CA LEU A 595 11.70 33.94 -15.27
C LEU A 595 10.56 34.41 -14.36
N ALA A 596 9.31 34.23 -14.79
CA ALA A 596 8.14 34.74 -14.09
C ALA A 596 7.79 33.90 -12.86
N LEU A 597 7.65 32.58 -13.02
CA LEU A 597 7.09 31.74 -11.96
C LEU A 597 8.16 31.17 -11.05
N ARG A 598 9.33 30.83 -11.60
CA ARG A 598 10.46 30.25 -10.84
C ARG A 598 11.49 31.27 -10.34
N HIS A 599 11.44 32.51 -10.83
CA HIS A 599 12.45 33.55 -10.54
C HIS A 599 13.89 33.13 -10.87
N PHE A 600 14.07 32.21 -11.82
CA PHE A 600 15.40 31.77 -12.24
C PHE A 600 16.24 32.93 -12.75
N THR A 601 17.54 32.82 -12.50
CA THR A 601 18.58 33.65 -13.09
C THR A 601 18.71 33.39 -14.57
N LEU A 602 19.20 34.39 -15.30
CA LEU A 602 19.47 34.24 -16.72
C LEU A 602 20.52 33.14 -17.00
N ASP A 603 21.41 32.87 -16.05
CA ASP A 603 22.39 31.78 -16.14
C ASP A 603 21.74 30.40 -15.94
N GLU A 604 20.81 30.28 -14.99
CA GLU A 604 19.97 29.07 -14.84
C GLU A 604 19.09 28.85 -16.08
N CYS A 605 18.48 29.90 -16.62
CA CYS A 605 17.74 29.83 -17.88
C CYS A 605 18.63 29.35 -19.03
N GLU A 606 19.87 29.83 -19.12
CA GLU A 606 20.83 29.38 -20.13
C GLU A 606 21.18 27.90 -19.93
N GLN A 607 21.34 27.46 -18.67
CA GLN A 607 21.62 26.08 -18.32
C GLN A 607 20.46 25.14 -18.66
N ILE A 608 19.21 25.58 -18.55
CA ILE A 608 18.04 24.83 -19.04
C ILE A 608 18.18 24.54 -20.52
N TYR A 609 18.49 25.55 -21.35
CA TYR A 609 18.70 25.34 -22.79
C TYR A 609 19.86 24.42 -23.09
N ARG A 610 21.00 24.58 -22.42
CA ARG A 610 22.15 23.69 -22.60
C ARG A 610 21.77 22.24 -22.27
N THR A 611 21.05 22.03 -21.18
CA THR A 611 20.61 20.69 -20.74
C THR A 611 19.61 20.07 -21.71
N LEU A 612 18.59 20.83 -22.14
CA LEU A 612 17.62 20.38 -23.14
C LEU A 612 18.30 20.09 -24.49
N GLY A 613 19.19 20.99 -24.92
CA GLY A 613 20.02 20.82 -26.12
C GLY A 613 20.83 19.53 -26.09
N GLN A 614 21.52 19.27 -24.97
CA GLN A 614 22.39 18.11 -24.81
C GLN A 614 21.64 16.80 -24.57
N ARG A 615 20.54 16.78 -23.81
CA ARG A 615 19.88 15.54 -23.39
C ARG A 615 18.68 15.16 -24.26
N VAL A 616 18.03 16.12 -24.91
CA VAL A 616 16.81 15.90 -25.71
C VAL A 616 17.09 16.11 -27.20
N PHE A 617 17.77 17.21 -27.57
CA PHE A 617 17.90 17.61 -28.98
C PHE A 617 19.18 17.12 -29.68
N SER A 618 20.16 16.57 -28.96
CA SER A 618 21.47 16.15 -29.52
C SER A 618 21.49 14.76 -30.17
N LYS A 619 20.59 13.86 -29.76
CA LYS A 619 20.51 12.47 -30.25
C LYS A 619 19.15 12.23 -30.89
N PRO A 620 19.05 12.21 -32.23
CA PRO A 620 17.83 11.74 -32.87
C PRO A 620 17.63 10.24 -32.56
N LEU A 621 16.40 9.82 -32.28
CA LEU A 621 16.07 8.40 -32.16
C LEU A 621 16.35 7.72 -33.51
N LYS A 622 17.02 6.56 -33.51
CA LYS A 622 17.18 5.77 -34.73
C LYS A 622 15.79 5.32 -35.19
N PRO A 623 15.46 5.39 -36.49
CA PRO A 623 14.21 4.81 -36.99
C PRO A 623 14.18 3.32 -36.63
N VAL A 624 13.01 2.85 -36.21
CA VAL A 624 12.80 1.44 -35.84
C VAL A 624 13.13 0.58 -37.06
N GLU A 625 14.14 -0.29 -36.96
CA GLU A 625 14.44 -1.28 -38.00
C GLU A 625 13.23 -2.22 -38.15
N GLU A 626 12.78 -2.38 -39.40
CA GLU A 626 11.56 -3.07 -39.81
C GLU A 626 11.48 -4.52 -39.29
N LYS A 627 10.68 -4.73 -38.24
CA LYS A 627 10.13 -6.05 -37.88
C LYS A 627 8.65 -6.01 -37.45
N GLU A 628 7.91 -4.98 -37.85
CA GLU A 628 6.46 -4.92 -37.63
C GLU A 628 5.71 -5.00 -38.97
N GLY A 629 4.72 -5.88 -39.05
CA GLY A 629 3.92 -6.08 -40.25
C GLY A 629 3.06 -4.86 -40.58
N TRP A 630 2.92 -4.56 -41.86
CA TRP A 630 2.15 -3.42 -42.40
C TRP A 630 0.73 -3.27 -41.82
N ARG A 631 0.12 -4.35 -41.30
CA ARG A 631 -1.19 -4.34 -40.63
C ARG A 631 -1.18 -3.60 -39.29
N GLU A 632 -0.16 -3.77 -38.46
CA GLU A 632 -0.01 -3.03 -37.21
C GLU A 632 0.20 -1.54 -37.50
N SER A 633 0.99 -1.20 -38.53
CA SER A 633 1.20 0.18 -38.96
C SER A 633 -0.07 0.83 -39.49
N LEU A 634 -0.89 0.10 -40.27
CA LEU A 634 -2.17 0.58 -40.77
C LEU A 634 -3.20 0.72 -39.64
N TYR A 635 -3.20 -0.19 -38.67
CA TYR A 635 -4.05 -0.12 -37.48
C TYR A 635 -3.66 1.06 -36.58
N ARG A 636 -2.36 1.35 -36.46
CA ARG A 636 -1.82 2.53 -35.75
C ARG A 636 -2.20 3.82 -36.46
N ALA A 637 -2.11 3.86 -37.79
CA ALA A 637 -2.55 4.99 -38.62
C ALA A 637 -4.08 5.21 -38.61
N TYR A 638 -4.86 4.14 -38.54
CA TYR A 638 -6.33 4.20 -38.42
C TYR A 638 -6.77 4.68 -37.03
N LYS A 639 -6.09 4.23 -35.96
CA LYS A 639 -6.32 4.69 -34.59
C LYS A 639 -5.83 6.14 -34.38
N SER A 640 -4.91 6.63 -35.21
CA SER A 640 -4.35 7.97 -35.15
C SER A 640 -5.13 9.02 -35.95
N SER A 641 -6.45 8.88 -36.14
CA SER A 641 -7.27 9.83 -36.91
C SER A 641 -7.30 11.27 -36.35
N GLN A 642 -6.62 11.53 -35.22
CA GLN A 642 -6.37 12.84 -34.64
C GLN A 642 -4.89 13.24 -34.51
N GLN A 643 -3.95 12.43 -34.99
CA GLN A 643 -2.52 12.76 -35.06
C GLN A 643 -2.05 12.78 -36.52
N SER A 644 -1.06 13.62 -36.84
CA SER A 644 -0.54 13.68 -38.19
C SER A 644 -0.02 12.31 -38.65
N MET A 645 -0.51 11.84 -39.80
CA MET A 645 -0.26 10.51 -40.40
C MET A 645 1.23 10.12 -40.47
N ARG A 646 2.13 11.11 -40.42
CA ARG A 646 3.59 10.94 -40.46
C ARG A 646 4.19 10.49 -39.12
N VAL A 647 3.63 10.89 -37.99
CA VAL A 647 4.12 10.51 -36.64
C VAL A 647 3.77 9.05 -36.32
N ALA A 648 2.58 8.60 -36.72
CA ALA A 648 2.15 7.21 -36.57
C ALA A 648 3.02 6.21 -37.36
N VAL A 649 3.65 6.66 -38.46
CA VAL A 649 4.45 5.84 -39.37
C VAL A 649 5.95 5.89 -39.06
N TYR A 650 6.50 7.04 -38.63
CA TYR A 650 7.96 7.21 -38.49
C TYR A 650 8.46 7.42 -37.05
N GLY A 651 7.56 7.55 -36.06
CA GLY A 651 7.95 7.80 -34.66
C GLY A 651 8.50 9.22 -34.40
N CYS A 652 8.87 9.49 -33.15
CA CYS A 652 9.36 10.81 -32.70
C CYS A 652 10.84 11.02 -33.06
N LYS A 653 11.22 12.23 -33.47
CA LYS A 653 12.63 12.58 -33.74
C LYS A 653 13.48 12.63 -32.47
N HIS A 654 12.89 12.96 -31.32
CA HIS A 654 13.56 13.13 -30.03
C HIS A 654 12.80 12.43 -28.89
N ASP A 655 13.48 12.16 -27.77
CA ASP A 655 12.92 11.47 -26.61
C ASP A 655 11.95 12.37 -25.81
N ALA A 656 10.65 12.15 -26.03
CA ALA A 656 9.56 12.88 -25.39
C ALA A 656 9.42 12.58 -23.89
N VAL A 657 9.86 11.39 -23.45
CA VAL A 657 9.82 10.99 -22.03
C VAL A 657 10.89 11.74 -21.26
N MET A 658 12.12 11.80 -21.80
CA MET A 658 13.20 12.55 -21.19
C MET A 658 12.89 14.06 -21.14
N PHE A 659 12.25 14.60 -22.18
CA PHE A 659 11.78 16.00 -22.16
C PHE A 659 10.78 16.25 -21.04
N GLU A 660 9.81 15.36 -20.85
CA GLU A 660 8.81 15.45 -19.77
C GLU A 660 9.45 15.40 -18.38
N VAL A 661 10.38 14.46 -18.16
CA VAL A 661 11.11 14.33 -16.88
C VAL A 661 11.85 15.63 -16.55
N LEU A 662 12.55 16.20 -17.53
CA LEU A 662 13.28 17.47 -17.34
C LEU A 662 12.32 18.64 -17.07
N LEU A 663 11.19 18.74 -17.79
CA LEU A 663 10.21 19.79 -17.53
C LEU A 663 9.60 19.68 -16.13
N LYS A 664 9.27 18.46 -15.67
CA LYS A 664 8.80 18.22 -14.30
C LYS A 664 9.82 18.72 -13.27
N GLN A 665 11.10 18.42 -13.46
CA GLN A 665 12.18 18.93 -12.60
C GLN A 665 12.28 20.46 -12.64
N PHE A 666 12.27 21.07 -13.83
CA PHE A 666 12.38 22.52 -13.99
C PHE A 666 11.14 23.31 -13.57
N CYS A 667 9.98 22.66 -13.43
CA CYS A 667 8.74 23.30 -13.02
C CYS A 667 8.30 22.95 -11.59
N HIS A 668 9.02 22.07 -10.88
CA HIS A 668 8.66 21.67 -9.52
C HIS A 668 8.85 22.81 -8.51
N PHE A 669 7.90 23.00 -7.60
CA PHE A 669 7.94 24.00 -6.53
C PHE A 669 8.07 23.32 -5.17
N ASP A 670 9.16 23.59 -4.45
CA ASP A 670 9.32 23.21 -3.04
C ASP A 670 8.80 24.36 -2.17
N ALA A 671 7.51 24.34 -1.83
CA ALA A 671 6.93 25.25 -0.85
C ALA A 671 6.49 24.46 0.39
N GLU A 672 6.94 24.88 1.57
CA GLU A 672 6.57 24.25 2.85
C GLU A 672 5.04 24.19 3.00
N GLY A 673 4.47 22.98 2.98
CA GLY A 673 3.08 22.72 3.33
C GLY A 673 2.02 22.84 2.21
N CYS A 674 2.38 23.22 0.97
CA CYS A 674 1.43 23.25 -0.17
C CYS A 674 2.11 22.86 -1.49
N SER A 675 1.54 21.90 -2.24
CA SER A 675 2.01 21.59 -3.60
C SER A 675 1.53 22.66 -4.58
N VAL A 676 2.47 23.45 -5.11
CA VAL A 676 2.17 24.42 -6.18
C VAL A 676 2.45 23.75 -7.51
N ASP A 677 1.47 23.03 -8.03
CA ASP A 677 1.65 22.27 -9.28
C ASP A 677 0.95 22.93 -10.46
N ARG A 678 -0.15 23.68 -10.23
CA ARG A 678 -0.96 24.28 -11.30
C ARG A 678 -0.58 25.72 -11.58
N MET A 679 -0.87 26.14 -12.81
CA MET A 679 -0.66 27.52 -13.24
C MET A 679 -1.27 28.52 -12.26
N ILE A 680 -2.54 28.36 -11.89
CA ILE A 680 -3.22 29.31 -10.98
C ILE A 680 -2.64 29.33 -9.56
N ASP A 681 -2.05 28.23 -9.09
CA ASP A 681 -1.52 28.14 -7.73
C ASP A 681 -0.32 29.09 -7.56
N THR A 682 0.40 29.37 -8.66
CA THR A 682 1.53 30.32 -8.67
C THR A 682 1.10 31.78 -8.43
N ALA A 683 -0.18 32.11 -8.55
CA ALA A 683 -0.70 33.45 -8.24
C ALA A 683 -0.48 33.83 -6.77
N ALA A 684 -0.49 32.85 -5.87
CA ALA A 684 -0.31 33.07 -4.44
C ALA A 684 1.15 33.29 -4.03
N LEU A 685 2.10 33.08 -4.95
CA LEU A 685 3.54 33.20 -4.72
C LEU A 685 4.11 34.62 -4.98
N GLY A 686 3.27 35.63 -5.25
CA GLY A 686 3.73 36.99 -5.55
C GLY A 686 4.42 37.16 -6.90
N ARG A 687 4.23 36.20 -7.80
CA ARG A 687 4.87 36.14 -9.12
C ARG A 687 4.19 37.09 -10.14
N PRO A 688 4.90 37.52 -11.20
CA PRO A 688 4.30 38.12 -12.38
C PRO A 688 3.10 37.33 -12.90
N LYS A 689 2.16 38.06 -13.49
CA LYS A 689 1.18 37.39 -14.35
C LYS A 689 1.97 36.74 -15.49
N CYS A 690 1.63 35.50 -15.79
CA CYS A 690 2.31 34.70 -16.78
C CYS A 690 1.29 33.94 -17.60
N PHE A 691 1.49 33.91 -18.92
CA PHE A 691 0.81 32.97 -19.78
C PHE A 691 1.73 32.40 -20.86
N VAL A 692 1.43 31.19 -21.29
CA VAL A 692 2.08 30.52 -22.42
C VAL A 692 1.02 30.06 -23.41
N VAL A 693 1.37 30.10 -24.70
CA VAL A 693 0.44 29.84 -25.80
C VAL A 693 0.67 28.45 -26.37
N ALA A 694 -0.41 27.72 -26.63
CA ALA A 694 -0.44 26.50 -27.42
C ALA A 694 -1.59 26.57 -28.44
N THR A 695 -1.59 25.70 -29.43
CA THR A 695 -2.64 25.61 -30.45
C THR A 695 -3.43 24.33 -30.20
N LEU A 696 -4.74 24.42 -29.94
CA LEU A 696 -5.59 23.25 -29.67
C LEU A 696 -5.94 22.55 -30.98
N ALA A 697 -5.34 21.38 -31.21
CA ALA A 697 -5.46 20.60 -32.44
C ALA A 697 -6.68 19.70 -32.48
N SER A 698 -7.25 19.39 -31.32
CA SER A 698 -8.45 18.57 -31.20
C SER A 698 -9.73 19.30 -31.65
N MET A 699 -9.64 20.62 -31.92
CA MET A 699 -10.74 21.42 -32.46
C MET A 699 -10.52 21.79 -33.93
N THR A 700 -11.63 21.87 -34.68
CA THR A 700 -11.61 22.31 -36.09
C THR A 700 -12.58 23.49 -36.25
N PRO A 701 -12.10 24.71 -36.59
CA PRO A 701 -10.70 25.08 -36.82
C PRO A 701 -9.86 25.01 -35.54
N ALA A 702 -8.55 24.81 -35.71
CA ALA A 702 -7.61 24.85 -34.60
C ALA A 702 -7.64 26.24 -33.95
N ASN A 703 -7.68 26.30 -32.62
CA ASN A 703 -7.84 27.54 -31.87
C ASN A 703 -6.66 27.75 -30.93
N ALA A 704 -6.25 29.00 -30.72
CA ALA A 704 -5.24 29.34 -29.73
C ALA A 704 -5.75 29.07 -28.31
N PHE A 705 -4.88 28.50 -27.48
CA PHE A 705 -5.13 28.18 -26.08
C PHE A 705 -4.08 28.82 -25.18
N LEU A 706 -4.53 29.59 -24.18
CA LEU A 706 -3.67 30.41 -23.33
C LEU A 706 -3.58 29.86 -21.91
N PHE A 707 -2.57 29.06 -21.59
CA PHE A 707 -2.29 28.63 -20.21
C PHE A 707 -1.85 29.81 -19.38
N ARG A 708 -2.49 30.09 -18.24
CA ARG A 708 -2.29 31.34 -17.48
C ARG A 708 -2.41 31.13 -15.98
N ASN A 709 -1.67 31.93 -15.21
CA ASN A 709 -1.74 31.93 -13.74
C ASN A 709 -2.70 32.97 -13.16
N TYR A 710 -3.66 33.45 -13.95
CA TYR A 710 -4.67 34.40 -13.52
C TYR A 710 -5.98 34.14 -14.27
N GLU A 711 -7.10 34.55 -13.67
CA GLU A 711 -8.42 34.42 -14.28
C GLU A 711 -8.95 35.79 -14.73
N HIS A 712 -9.82 35.82 -15.74
CA HIS A 712 -10.41 37.09 -16.19
C HIS A 712 -11.37 37.64 -15.12
N PRO A 713 -11.43 38.98 -14.95
CA PRO A 713 -12.49 39.62 -14.16
C PRO A 713 -13.88 39.25 -14.70
N ARG A 714 -14.91 39.52 -13.91
CA ARG A 714 -16.31 39.34 -14.32
C ARG A 714 -16.58 40.18 -15.57
N ASP A 715 -16.94 39.55 -16.69
CA ASP A 715 -17.48 40.29 -17.84
C ASP A 715 -18.83 40.90 -17.43
N PRO A 716 -19.05 42.21 -17.59
CA PRO A 716 -20.32 42.86 -17.24
C PRO A 716 -21.45 42.58 -18.26
N ALA A 717 -21.21 41.84 -19.35
CA ALA A 717 -22.24 41.48 -20.31
C ALA A 717 -21.88 40.18 -21.07
N PRO A 718 -22.86 39.38 -21.50
CA PRO A 718 -22.64 38.29 -22.44
C PRO A 718 -22.41 38.90 -23.82
N THR A 719 -21.18 39.30 -24.15
CA THR A 719 -20.84 39.49 -25.56
C THR A 719 -20.99 38.15 -26.27
N PRO A 720 -21.76 38.06 -27.37
CA PRO A 720 -21.87 36.85 -28.16
C PRO A 720 -20.55 36.70 -28.92
N VAL A 721 -19.53 36.17 -28.25
CA VAL A 721 -18.36 35.62 -28.93
C VAL A 721 -18.77 34.21 -29.33
N PRO A 722 -18.97 33.93 -30.63
CA PRO A 722 -19.20 32.57 -31.07
C PRO A 722 -17.89 31.79 -30.89
N LEU A 723 -18.02 30.51 -30.56
CA LEU A 723 -16.98 29.52 -30.21
C LEU A 723 -16.73 29.34 -28.70
N ASP A 724 -17.17 28.19 -28.22
CA ASP A 724 -16.71 27.50 -27.00
C ASP A 724 -15.19 27.25 -27.08
N ILE A 725 -14.38 28.29 -26.88
CA ILE A 725 -12.97 28.13 -26.55
C ILE A 725 -12.96 27.40 -25.20
N PRO A 726 -12.34 26.21 -25.04
CA PRO A 726 -12.43 25.44 -23.81
C PRO A 726 -11.85 26.25 -22.66
N ARG A 727 -12.72 26.80 -21.80
CA ARG A 727 -12.38 27.76 -20.76
C ARG A 727 -11.90 27.02 -19.52
N GLY A 728 -10.65 26.57 -19.53
CA GLY A 728 -10.03 25.86 -18.40
C GLY A 728 -8.52 26.00 -18.36
N SER A 729 -7.95 27.10 -18.83
CA SER A 729 -6.51 27.18 -19.06
C SER A 729 -5.65 27.36 -17.81
N SER A 730 -6.25 27.79 -16.71
CA SER A 730 -5.63 28.02 -15.40
C SER A 730 -5.54 26.76 -14.52
N LYS A 731 -6.25 25.68 -14.88
CA LYS A 731 -6.34 24.42 -14.11
C LYS A 731 -5.19 23.43 -14.36
N HIS A 732 -4.39 23.65 -15.40
CA HIS A 732 -3.34 22.72 -15.83
C HIS A 732 -2.06 22.88 -15.01
N GLU A 733 -1.28 21.80 -14.95
CA GLU A 733 0.04 21.83 -14.30
C GLU A 733 1.02 22.69 -15.09
N VAL A 734 1.95 23.35 -14.40
CA VAL A 734 2.91 24.28 -15.02
C VAL A 734 3.74 23.57 -16.10
N TRP A 735 4.23 22.35 -15.82
CA TRP A 735 5.02 21.60 -16.80
C TRP A 735 4.20 21.16 -18.02
N GLN A 736 2.91 20.87 -17.85
CA GLN A 736 2.00 20.53 -18.96
C GLN A 736 1.82 21.74 -19.88
N ALA A 737 1.61 22.93 -19.30
CA ALA A 737 1.50 24.18 -20.05
C ALA A 737 2.79 24.48 -20.85
N VAL A 738 3.96 24.33 -20.23
CA VAL A 738 5.25 24.53 -20.89
C VAL A 738 5.46 23.51 -22.01
N ARG A 739 5.12 22.24 -21.76
CA ARG A 739 5.22 21.16 -22.75
C ARG A 739 4.34 21.45 -23.96
N ALA A 740 3.06 21.77 -23.73
CA ALA A 740 2.09 22.09 -24.78
C ALA A 740 2.55 23.29 -25.61
N SER A 741 3.10 24.33 -24.97
CA SER A 741 3.63 25.49 -25.68
C SER A 741 4.86 25.16 -26.54
N SER A 742 5.74 24.28 -26.03
CA SER A 742 7.07 23.98 -26.60
C SER A 742 7.09 22.83 -27.62
N ALA A 743 6.04 22.01 -27.66
CA ALA A 743 5.97 20.84 -28.50
C ALA A 743 5.56 21.21 -29.94
N ALA A 744 6.53 21.22 -30.87
CA ALA A 744 6.25 21.22 -32.31
C ALA A 744 5.29 20.07 -32.70
N PRO A 745 4.54 20.15 -33.82
CA PRO A 745 3.46 19.22 -34.25
C PRO A 745 3.77 17.71 -34.31
N TYR A 746 4.99 17.34 -33.99
CA TYR A 746 5.55 16.00 -34.02
C TYR A 746 5.55 15.29 -32.66
N TYR A 747 5.02 15.92 -31.59
CA TYR A 747 5.38 15.50 -30.23
C TYR A 747 4.26 14.96 -29.32
N LEU A 748 3.03 15.50 -29.15
CA LEU A 748 2.03 14.95 -28.18
C LEU A 748 0.56 15.41 -28.37
N ASP A 749 -0.37 14.73 -27.65
CA ASP A 749 -1.85 14.84 -27.56
C ASP A 749 -2.46 16.25 -27.52
N ASP A 750 -3.70 16.38 -28.03
CA ASP A 750 -4.68 17.50 -28.07
C ASP A 750 -4.20 18.93 -28.41
N PHE A 751 -2.93 19.27 -28.16
CA PHE A 751 -2.31 20.59 -28.25
C PHE A 751 -1.02 20.54 -29.08
N LEU A 752 -0.78 21.60 -29.86
CA LEU A 752 0.36 21.86 -30.74
C LEU A 752 1.11 23.11 -30.29
N CYS A 753 2.30 23.32 -30.84
CA CYS A 753 3.13 24.50 -30.61
C CYS A 753 2.35 25.77 -30.90
N GLY A 754 2.36 26.74 -29.97
CA GLY A 754 1.62 28.01 -30.12
C GLY A 754 2.18 28.98 -31.17
N SER A 755 3.07 28.52 -32.05
CA SER A 755 3.60 29.27 -33.20
C SER A 755 2.93 28.90 -34.53
N ASP A 756 2.20 27.77 -34.54
CA ASP A 756 1.38 27.30 -35.66
C ASP A 756 -0.03 27.87 -35.54
#